data_AF-A0A0C3AJD7-F1
#
_entry.id   AF-A0A0C3AJD7-F1
#
_cell.length_a   1.000
_cell.length_b   1.000
_cell.length_c   1.000
_cell.angle_alpha   90.00
_cell.angle_beta   90.00
_cell.angle_gamma   90.00
#
_symmetry.space_group_name_H-M   'P 1'
#
loop_
_entity.id
_entity.type
_entity.pdbx_description
1 polymer ?
#
loop_
_entity_poly.entity_id
_entity_poly.type
_entity_poly.pdbx_seq_one_letter_code
_entity_poly.pdbx_strand_id
1 'polypeptide(L)'
;MAGNHVYVFAKGQPSPISFLAEIRSVPERGGKLLSSFQVKLFHKGQEKSSGGAIRASVPYIKTDVPIWVLFRAMGVLADRDILEHICYDGHDDQMLEMLKPCIDEGFVVQHREIALDFIGRRGNTPTISRERRIRYAQEIIQKELLPHIAMEEGNEARKAYFVGYMIHRLLLAALDRREIDDRDHFGKKRLDLAGPLLSTLFRMLFRKVVKDVYRYLQKCVESGKAFDVGRAIKLGTITNGLKYSLATGNWGDQQNAMSAKAGVSQVLNRYTFASTLSHLRRTNTPLGREGKIAKPRQLHNTHWGMVCPAETPEGQACGLVKNLSLMACISVGSYSAPVGEFLDEWGMEALEENAQSDRPSTKVFLNGVWMGVHREPTQLLNTLKHLRRTEAIHAEVSVVRDIREKELRIYTDSGRVCRPLFVVEKDKLLITPAQVARLRDEKDMPGGYRWDNLFKDGVVELLDAEEEETVMICMSPDDLDASSAGQIYHTDSLYDPSSRVKTVIKAGSYSHCEIHPSMILGVCASIIPFPDHNQSPRNTYQSAMGKQAMGISLSNFLVRMDTMANILYYPQKPLATTRALEWLKFRDLPAGQNAIVAILCYSGYNQEDSVIMNQSSIDRGLFRSIYYRSYMDMEKMAGQISLEEFEKPTRDSTLRM
;
A
#
# COMPACT_ATOMS: atom_id res chain seq x y z
N MET A 1 5.12 -2.10 4.14
CA MET A 1 5.71 -0.78 4.40
C MET A 1 6.17 -0.23 3.07
N ALA A 2 5.88 1.05 2.82
CA ALA A 2 6.28 1.76 1.63
C ALA A 2 7.81 1.86 1.55
N GLY A 3 8.34 1.78 0.33
CA GLY A 3 9.76 2.04 0.07
C GLY A 3 10.08 3.54 0.08
N ASN A 4 11.35 3.90 0.17
CA ASN A 4 11.84 5.29 0.18
C ASN A 4 11.35 6.16 1.34
N HIS A 5 10.83 5.56 2.41
CA HIS A 5 10.58 6.24 3.68
C HIS A 5 11.64 5.84 4.72
N VAL A 6 12.07 6.82 5.51
CA VAL A 6 12.87 6.58 6.71
C VAL A 6 11.91 6.31 7.88
N TYR A 7 12.06 5.15 8.50
CA TYR A 7 11.30 4.77 9.69
C TYR A 7 12.22 4.65 10.89
N VAL A 8 11.83 5.21 12.03
CA VAL A 8 12.55 5.10 13.29
C VAL A 8 11.73 4.30 14.29
N PHE A 9 12.31 3.22 14.82
CA PHE A 9 11.67 2.33 15.77
C PHE A 9 12.53 2.16 17.03
N ALA A 10 11.88 2.11 18.19
CA ALA A 10 12.51 1.64 19.42
C ALA A 10 12.51 0.10 19.46
N LYS A 11 13.59 -0.48 20.00
CA LYS A 11 13.73 -1.90 20.29
C LYS A 11 14.00 -2.09 21.78
N GLY A 12 13.12 -2.86 22.42
CA GLY A 12 13.31 -3.25 23.82
C GLY A 12 14.32 -4.40 23.98
N GLN A 13 14.74 -4.62 25.22
CA GLN A 13 15.47 -5.82 25.61
C GLN A 13 14.65 -7.08 25.25
N PRO A 14 15.27 -8.17 24.76
CA PRO A 14 16.70 -8.53 24.85
C PRO A 14 17.57 -8.07 23.66
N SER A 15 17.07 -7.20 22.77
CA SER A 15 17.87 -6.74 21.62
C SER A 15 19.06 -5.89 22.08
N PRO A 16 20.27 -6.05 21.49
CA PRO A 16 21.42 -5.18 21.80
C PRO A 16 21.23 -3.75 21.27
N ILE A 17 20.29 -3.56 20.34
CA ILE A 17 19.96 -2.29 19.69
C ILE A 17 18.85 -1.62 20.50
N SER A 18 19.02 -0.34 20.82
CA SER A 18 18.01 0.50 21.49
C SER A 18 17.07 1.15 20.48
N PHE A 19 17.62 1.79 19.44
CA PHE A 19 16.86 2.42 18.37
C PHE A 19 17.36 1.97 17.00
N LEU A 20 16.44 1.83 16.05
CA LEU A 20 16.69 1.40 14.69
C LEU A 20 16.04 2.38 13.73
N ALA A 21 16.83 3.02 12.88
CA ALA A 21 16.33 3.68 11.68
C ALA A 21 16.48 2.72 10.50
N GLU A 22 15.40 2.48 9.74
CA GLU A 22 15.44 1.65 8.54
C GLU A 22 14.85 2.37 7.33
N ILE A 23 15.45 2.15 6.17
CA ILE A 23 14.92 2.54 4.87
C ILE A 23 15.00 1.37 3.90
N ARG A 24 13.93 1.17 3.14
CA ARG A 24 13.90 0.24 2.01
C ARG A 24 13.89 1.05 0.73
N SER A 25 15.06 1.23 0.14
CA SER A 25 15.23 2.02 -1.08
C SER A 25 14.79 1.23 -2.31
N VAL A 26 13.94 1.86 -3.13
CA VAL A 26 13.49 1.37 -4.43
C VAL A 26 13.74 2.47 -5.46
N PRO A 27 14.57 2.22 -6.48
CA PRO A 27 14.72 3.18 -7.56
C PRO A 27 13.45 3.23 -8.41
N GLU A 28 13.02 4.43 -8.78
CA GLU A 28 11.83 4.63 -9.63
C GLU A 28 12.01 3.94 -10.99
N ARG A 29 13.23 4.04 -11.55
CA ARG A 29 13.60 3.40 -12.79
C ARG A 29 14.38 2.12 -12.54
N GLY A 30 14.11 1.12 -13.37
CA GLY A 30 15.00 -0.02 -13.47
C GLY A 30 14.72 -1.18 -12.53
N GLY A 31 13.56 -1.27 -11.86
CA GLY A 31 13.02 -2.48 -11.20
C GLY A 31 14.04 -3.32 -10.43
N LYS A 32 14.99 -2.65 -9.77
CA LYS A 32 15.99 -3.29 -8.92
C LYS A 32 15.27 -3.79 -7.67
N LEU A 33 15.76 -4.88 -7.08
CA LEU A 33 15.20 -5.40 -5.84
C LEU A 33 15.34 -4.35 -4.72
N LEU A 34 14.42 -4.37 -3.76
CA LEU A 34 14.47 -3.52 -2.57
C LEU A 34 15.84 -3.64 -1.89
N SER A 35 16.57 -2.54 -1.78
CA SER A 35 17.79 -2.47 -0.99
C SER A 35 17.45 -1.96 0.40
N SER A 36 17.79 -2.72 1.43
CA SER A 36 17.55 -2.33 2.83
C SER A 36 18.81 -1.73 3.43
N PHE A 37 18.71 -0.50 3.93
CA PHE A 37 19.75 0.16 4.69
C PHE A 37 19.22 0.44 6.10
N GLN A 38 20.04 0.18 7.12
CA GLN A 38 19.65 0.32 8.52
C GLN A 38 20.74 1.03 9.31
N VAL A 39 20.35 1.92 10.22
CA VAL A 39 21.22 2.58 11.18
C VAL A 39 20.76 2.18 12.58
N LYS A 40 21.69 1.67 13.39
CA LYS A 40 21.43 1.04 14.69
C LYS A 40 22.15 1.82 15.78
N LEU A 41 21.41 2.24 16.79
CA LEU A 41 21.96 2.75 18.04
C LEU A 41 22.03 1.61 19.05
N PHE A 42 23.20 1.37 19.64
CA PHE A 42 23.42 0.29 20.60
C PHE A 42 23.23 0.77 22.04
N HIS A 43 22.79 -0.13 22.94
CA HIS A 43 22.71 0.18 24.36
C HIS A 43 24.08 0.44 24.98
N LYS A 44 24.14 1.34 25.96
CA LYS A 44 25.34 1.54 26.79
C LYS A 44 25.53 0.30 27.69
N GLY A 45 26.62 -0.47 27.48
CA GLY A 45 27.08 -1.51 28.41
C GLY A 45 27.01 -2.99 27.98
N GLN A 46 26.49 -3.33 26.79
CA GLN A 46 26.45 -4.75 26.34
C GLN A 46 27.67 -5.22 25.56
N GLU A 47 28.41 -4.33 24.88
CA GLU A 47 29.71 -4.66 24.25
C GLU A 47 30.86 -4.07 25.06
N LYS A 48 31.91 -4.87 25.31
CA LYS A 48 33.12 -4.48 26.05
C LYS A 48 33.94 -3.35 25.41
N SER A 49 33.58 -2.84 24.22
CA SER A 49 34.42 -1.89 23.47
C SER A 49 33.79 -0.62 22.94
N SER A 50 32.47 -0.37 23.06
CA SER A 50 31.85 0.95 22.75
C SER A 50 30.34 0.92 22.99
N GLY A 51 29.93 1.16 24.24
CA GLY A 51 28.51 1.34 24.57
C GLY A 51 27.99 2.67 24.04
N GLY A 52 26.84 2.68 23.36
CA GLY A 52 26.21 3.90 22.86
C GLY A 52 26.66 4.38 21.48
N ALA A 53 27.48 3.61 20.75
CA ALA A 53 27.88 3.95 19.38
C ALA A 53 26.76 3.64 18.35
N ILE A 54 26.79 4.36 17.23
CA ILE A 54 25.88 4.17 16.10
C ILE A 54 26.63 3.45 14.97
N ARG A 55 26.05 2.35 14.48
CA ARG A 55 26.60 1.60 13.34
C ARG A 55 25.55 1.39 12.26
N ALA A 56 25.99 1.33 11.01
CA ALA A 56 25.17 1.16 9.83
C ALA A 56 25.32 -0.24 9.22
N SER A 57 24.20 -0.86 8.90
CA SER A 57 24.15 -2.11 8.14
C SER A 57 24.07 -1.78 6.65
N VAL A 58 25.20 -1.92 5.95
CA VAL A 58 25.30 -1.69 4.51
C VAL A 58 24.92 -2.98 3.75
N PRO A 59 24.14 -2.89 2.65
CA PRO A 59 23.81 -4.05 1.83
C PRO A 59 25.06 -4.83 1.39
N TYR A 60 24.98 -6.17 1.39
CA TYR A 60 26.07 -7.09 1.01
C TYR A 60 27.33 -7.06 1.89
N ILE A 61 27.35 -6.28 2.96
CA ILE A 61 28.41 -6.28 3.98
C ILE A 61 27.94 -7.09 5.19
N LYS A 62 28.78 -7.99 5.70
CA LYS A 62 28.37 -8.95 6.76
C LYS A 62 28.33 -8.35 8.16
N THR A 63 29.10 -7.28 8.40
CA THR A 63 29.26 -6.67 9.72
C THR A 63 28.82 -5.22 9.68
N ASP A 64 28.26 -4.74 10.79
CA ASP A 64 27.84 -3.34 10.91
C ASP A 64 29.07 -2.42 10.86
N VAL A 65 28.99 -1.34 10.07
CA VAL A 65 30.06 -0.38 9.82
C VAL A 65 29.83 0.86 10.68
N PRO A 66 30.82 1.37 11.44
CA PRO A 66 30.67 2.62 12.18
C PRO A 66 30.30 3.77 11.25
N ILE A 67 29.39 4.66 11.68
CA ILE A 67 28.88 5.73 10.82
C ILE A 67 30.00 6.68 10.35
N TRP A 68 31.00 6.95 11.18
CA TRP A 68 32.14 7.82 10.84
C TRP A 68 32.96 7.27 9.67
N VAL A 69 33.16 5.95 9.64
CA VAL A 69 33.85 5.27 8.54
C VAL A 69 33.03 5.35 7.25
N LEU A 70 31.70 5.28 7.35
CA LEU A 70 30.80 5.39 6.19
C LEU A 70 30.84 6.80 5.58
N PHE A 71 30.81 7.87 6.38
CA PHE A 71 30.95 9.24 5.88
C PHE A 71 32.29 9.48 5.18
N ARG A 72 33.39 9.01 5.78
CA ARG A 72 34.73 9.11 5.18
C ARG A 72 34.85 8.33 3.87
N ALA A 73 34.13 7.20 3.74
CA ALA A 73 34.06 6.44 2.49
C ALA A 73 33.27 7.17 1.38
N MET A 74 32.26 7.96 1.75
CA MET A 74 31.46 8.80 0.83
C MET A 74 32.17 10.10 0.41
N GLY A 75 33.31 10.42 1.03
CA GLY A 75 34.15 11.58 0.67
C GLY A 75 34.11 12.75 1.66
N VAL A 76 33.31 12.66 2.74
CA VAL A 76 33.30 13.67 3.80
C VAL A 76 34.35 13.30 4.85
N LEU A 77 35.49 13.98 4.83
CA LEU A 77 36.67 13.60 5.65
C LEU A 77 36.75 14.35 6.98
N ALA A 78 36.45 15.65 6.98
CA ALA A 78 36.58 16.47 8.19
C ALA A 78 35.46 16.14 9.18
N ASP A 79 35.82 15.97 10.45
CA ASP A 79 34.85 15.60 11.50
C ASP A 79 33.79 16.68 11.71
N ARG A 80 34.16 17.95 11.53
CA ARG A 80 33.23 19.08 11.57
C ARG A 80 32.15 18.96 10.49
N ASP A 81 32.56 18.69 9.25
CA ASP A 81 31.60 18.55 8.15
C ASP A 81 30.63 17.39 8.42
N ILE A 82 31.12 16.25 8.93
CA ILE A 82 30.26 15.11 9.30
C ILE A 82 29.22 15.52 10.36
N LEU A 83 29.62 16.31 11.35
CA LEU A 83 28.71 16.83 12.37
C LEU A 83 27.66 17.75 11.75
N GLU A 84 28.04 18.67 10.86
CA GLU A 84 27.12 19.58 10.17
C GLU A 84 26.08 18.84 9.30
N HIS A 85 26.41 17.65 8.78
CA HIS A 85 25.44 16.81 8.04
C HIS A 85 24.40 16.14 8.96
N ILE A 86 24.73 15.90 10.24
CA ILE A 86 23.86 15.20 11.21
C ILE A 86 23.11 16.20 12.09
N CYS A 87 23.81 17.18 12.65
CA CYS A 87 23.29 18.17 13.57
C CYS A 87 23.29 19.53 12.87
N TYR A 88 22.11 20.03 12.54
CA TYR A 88 21.95 21.31 11.84
C TYR A 88 22.13 22.51 12.76
N ASP A 89 22.05 22.30 14.09
CA ASP A 89 22.23 23.35 15.10
C ASP A 89 23.52 23.09 15.87
N GLY A 90 24.52 23.96 15.67
CA GLY A 90 25.81 23.85 16.35
C GLY A 90 25.75 24.05 17.88
N HIS A 91 24.63 24.51 18.42
CA HIS A 91 24.44 24.75 19.86
C HIS A 91 23.77 23.59 20.61
N ASP A 92 23.43 22.48 19.93
CA ASP A 92 22.76 21.34 20.55
C ASP A 92 23.74 20.37 21.23
N ASP A 93 24.20 20.74 22.42
CA ASP A 93 25.17 19.98 23.21
C ASP A 93 24.74 18.53 23.47
N GLN A 94 23.45 18.29 23.67
CA GLN A 94 22.91 16.94 23.96
C GLN A 94 23.06 16.00 22.76
N MET A 95 22.77 16.49 21.56
CA MET A 95 22.90 15.69 20.34
C MET A 95 24.37 15.44 20.01
N LEU A 96 25.23 16.46 20.21
CA LEU A 96 26.67 16.34 20.02
C LEU A 96 27.31 15.36 21.01
N GLU A 97 26.85 15.34 22.27
CA GLU A 97 27.35 14.40 23.28
C GLU A 97 27.06 12.94 22.92
N MET A 98 25.89 12.66 22.33
CA MET A 98 25.53 11.32 21.84
C MET A 98 26.41 10.85 20.67
N LEU A 99 27.04 11.77 19.94
CA LEU A 99 27.94 11.45 18.82
C LEU A 99 29.39 11.21 19.24
N LYS A 100 29.83 11.61 20.45
CA LYS A 100 31.21 11.40 20.94
C LYS A 100 31.68 9.94 20.81
N PRO A 101 30.92 8.91 21.24
CA PRO A 101 31.33 7.51 21.09
C PRO A 101 31.51 7.08 19.61
N CYS A 102 30.78 7.73 18.70
CA CYS A 102 30.88 7.44 17.26
C CYS A 102 32.17 8.00 16.65
N ILE A 103 32.66 9.13 17.18
CA ILE A 103 33.93 9.75 16.78
C ILE A 103 35.10 8.86 17.24
N ASP A 104 35.04 8.38 18.49
CA ASP A 104 36.08 7.49 19.05
C ASP A 104 36.23 6.20 18.26
N GLU A 105 35.12 5.56 17.84
CA GLU A 105 35.16 4.38 16.94
C GLU A 105 35.77 4.71 15.56
N GLY A 106 35.56 5.93 15.07
CA GLY A 106 36.02 6.41 13.76
C GLY A 106 37.49 6.83 13.72
N PHE A 107 38.12 7.07 14.88
CA PHE A 107 39.44 7.69 14.99
C PHE A 107 40.54 6.94 14.23
N VAL A 108 40.43 5.62 14.11
CA VAL A 108 41.43 4.76 13.45
C VAL A 108 41.47 4.97 11.93
N VAL A 109 40.39 5.45 11.30
CA VAL A 109 40.21 5.43 9.84
C VAL A 109 40.14 6.86 9.29
N GLN A 110 41.29 7.51 9.04
CA GLN A 110 41.34 8.94 8.67
C GLN A 110 41.14 9.22 7.17
N HIS A 111 41.55 8.31 6.28
CA HIS A 111 41.51 8.54 4.83
C HIS A 111 40.43 7.72 4.13
N ARG A 112 39.88 8.28 3.02
CA ARG A 112 38.85 7.64 2.18
C ARG A 112 39.24 6.22 1.74
N GLU A 113 40.47 6.02 1.28
CA GLU A 113 40.92 4.70 0.82
C GLU A 113 40.96 3.66 1.94
N ILE A 114 41.31 4.07 3.15
CA ILE A 114 41.34 3.19 4.33
C ILE A 114 39.90 2.83 4.71
N ALA A 115 38.97 3.78 4.62
CA ALA A 115 37.55 3.52 4.84
C ALA A 115 36.96 2.54 3.82
N LEU A 116 37.29 2.71 2.54
CA LEU A 116 36.87 1.79 1.48
C LEU A 116 37.49 0.40 1.64
N ASP A 117 38.77 0.29 1.99
CA ASP A 117 39.39 -1.01 2.30
C ASP A 117 38.77 -1.66 3.56
N PHE A 118 38.42 -0.85 4.57
CA PHE A 118 37.76 -1.32 5.79
C PHE A 118 36.39 -1.95 5.50
N ILE A 119 35.60 -1.32 4.63
CA ILE A 119 34.31 -1.83 4.16
C ILE A 119 34.51 -3.07 3.26
N GLY A 120 35.44 -2.99 2.30
CA GLY A 120 35.72 -4.08 1.36
C GLY A 120 36.20 -5.36 2.03
N ARG A 121 37.00 -5.27 3.10
CA ARG A 121 37.42 -6.42 3.93
C ARG A 121 36.24 -7.16 4.58
N ARG A 122 35.13 -6.47 4.82
CA ARG A 122 33.92 -6.99 5.49
C ARG A 122 32.84 -7.46 4.50
N GLY A 123 33.15 -7.44 3.21
CA GLY A 123 32.32 -8.00 2.16
C GLY A 123 32.33 -9.53 2.12
N ASN A 124 31.72 -10.09 1.08
CA ASN A 124 31.57 -11.55 0.94
C ASN A 124 32.90 -12.28 0.62
N THR A 125 33.86 -11.61 0.00
CA THR A 125 35.15 -12.18 -0.45
C THR A 125 36.33 -11.36 0.09
N PRO A 126 36.78 -11.62 1.34
CA PRO A 126 37.80 -10.81 2.01
C PRO A 126 39.24 -11.01 1.49
N THR A 127 39.49 -12.12 0.77
CA THR A 127 40.84 -12.57 0.32
C THR A 127 41.33 -11.90 -0.96
N ILE A 128 40.60 -10.92 -1.49
CA ILE A 128 40.99 -10.22 -2.71
C ILE A 128 42.03 -9.13 -2.39
N SER A 129 42.87 -8.77 -3.37
CA SER A 129 43.82 -7.65 -3.29
C SER A 129 43.17 -6.33 -2.85
N ARG A 130 43.94 -5.47 -2.18
CA ARG A 130 43.49 -4.17 -1.65
C ARG A 130 42.76 -3.33 -2.69
N GLU A 131 43.31 -3.21 -3.90
CA GLU A 131 42.69 -2.42 -4.98
C GLU A 131 41.30 -2.92 -5.38
N ARG A 132 41.11 -4.24 -5.48
CA ARG A 132 39.81 -4.81 -5.83
C ARG A 132 38.81 -4.65 -4.69
N ARG A 133 39.26 -4.68 -3.42
CA ARG A 133 38.40 -4.40 -2.26
C ARG A 133 37.91 -2.96 -2.25
N ILE A 134 38.80 -2.00 -2.57
CA ILE A 134 38.44 -0.58 -2.68
C ILE A 134 37.42 -0.38 -3.80
N ARG A 135 37.66 -0.94 -5.00
CA ARG A 135 36.68 -0.87 -6.11
C ARG A 135 35.34 -1.49 -5.75
N TYR A 136 35.35 -2.65 -5.09
CA TYR A 136 34.13 -3.32 -4.65
C TYR A 136 33.33 -2.47 -3.64
N ALA A 137 34.00 -1.86 -2.67
CA ALA A 137 33.36 -0.97 -1.71
C ALA A 137 32.77 0.28 -2.39
N GLN A 138 33.50 0.85 -3.35
CA GLN A 138 33.03 1.99 -4.15
C GLN A 138 31.77 1.62 -4.96
N GLU A 139 31.75 0.45 -5.62
CA GLU A 139 30.57 -0.04 -6.34
C GLU A 139 29.36 -0.25 -5.43
N ILE A 140 29.56 -0.73 -4.19
CA ILE A 140 28.47 -0.87 -3.21
C ILE A 140 27.92 0.50 -2.82
N ILE A 141 28.77 1.45 -2.47
CA ILE A 141 28.33 2.81 -2.07
C ILE A 141 27.61 3.50 -3.23
N GLN A 142 28.06 3.27 -4.46
CA GLN A 142 27.45 3.87 -5.64
C GLN A 142 26.13 3.20 -6.04
N LYS A 143 26.07 1.87 -6.13
CA LYS A 143 24.93 1.15 -6.72
C LYS A 143 23.96 0.55 -5.69
N GLU A 144 24.43 0.18 -4.50
CA GLU A 144 23.63 -0.57 -3.51
C GLU A 144 23.23 0.26 -2.30
N LEU A 145 24.04 1.22 -1.87
CA LEU A 145 23.69 2.19 -0.83
C LEU A 145 22.74 3.24 -1.42
N LEU A 146 21.54 3.36 -0.83
CA LEU A 146 20.50 4.35 -1.18
C LEU A 146 20.29 4.50 -2.70
N PRO A 147 19.93 3.42 -3.43
CA PRO A 147 19.80 3.43 -4.89
C PRO A 147 18.72 4.35 -5.45
N HIS A 148 17.79 4.83 -4.61
CA HIS A 148 16.68 5.68 -5.02
C HIS A 148 17.10 7.12 -5.31
N ILE A 149 18.19 7.60 -4.69
CA ILE A 149 18.70 8.97 -4.88
C ILE A 149 19.42 9.07 -6.23
N ALA A 150 20.47 8.28 -6.41
CA ALA A 150 21.21 8.19 -7.66
C ALA A 150 22.09 6.93 -7.68
N MET A 151 22.30 6.38 -8.87
CA MET A 151 23.29 5.33 -9.13
C MET A 151 24.49 5.84 -9.94
N GLU A 152 24.45 7.10 -10.37
CA GLU A 152 25.50 7.74 -11.17
C GLU A 152 26.69 8.15 -10.29
N GLU A 153 27.85 8.26 -10.92
CA GLU A 153 29.08 8.73 -10.27
C GLU A 153 28.94 10.21 -9.87
N GLY A 154 29.59 10.62 -8.78
CA GLY A 154 29.57 12.01 -8.29
C GLY A 154 28.44 12.36 -7.32
N ASN A 155 27.39 11.55 -7.21
CA ASN A 155 26.25 11.80 -6.30
C ASN A 155 26.46 11.31 -4.85
N GLU A 156 27.70 11.13 -4.43
CA GLU A 156 28.06 10.58 -3.12
C GLU A 156 27.75 11.57 -1.98
N ALA A 157 27.94 12.87 -2.22
CA ALA A 157 27.62 13.93 -1.27
C ALA A 157 26.12 13.96 -0.91
N ARG A 158 25.23 13.84 -1.90
CA ARG A 158 23.77 13.76 -1.68
C ARG A 158 23.38 12.58 -0.79
N LYS A 159 24.04 11.43 -0.97
CA LYS A 159 23.84 10.26 -0.10
C LYS A 159 24.33 10.52 1.32
N ALA A 160 25.45 11.24 1.49
CA ALA A 160 25.96 11.62 2.80
C ALA A 160 24.95 12.50 3.56
N TYR A 161 24.36 13.52 2.91
CA TYR A 161 23.28 14.31 3.49
C TYR A 161 22.09 13.46 3.94
N PHE A 162 21.67 12.51 3.10
CA PHE A 162 20.54 11.63 3.45
C PHE A 162 20.86 10.68 4.62
N VAL A 163 22.08 10.14 4.69
CA VAL A 163 22.53 9.34 5.85
C VAL A 163 22.56 10.21 7.11
N GLY A 164 23.03 11.46 7.00
CA GLY A 164 22.98 12.44 8.08
C GLY A 164 21.56 12.70 8.57
N TYR A 165 20.62 12.90 7.65
CA TYR A 165 19.18 13.03 7.94
C TYR A 165 18.59 11.80 8.66
N MET A 166 18.98 10.59 8.25
CA MET A 166 18.54 9.36 8.94
C MET A 166 19.04 9.29 10.39
N ILE A 167 20.31 9.65 10.61
CA ILE A 167 20.92 9.68 11.94
C ILE A 167 20.28 10.78 12.79
N HIS A 168 20.05 11.95 12.21
CA HIS A 168 19.36 13.07 12.88
C HIS A 168 18.01 12.62 13.44
N ARG A 169 17.18 11.97 12.61
CA ARG A 169 15.88 11.44 13.05
C ARG A 169 16.00 10.36 14.12
N LEU A 170 17.02 9.51 14.04
CA LEU A 170 17.30 8.51 15.06
C LEU A 170 17.61 9.17 16.42
N LEU A 171 18.42 10.23 16.42
CA LEU A 171 18.81 10.99 17.61
C LEU A 171 17.64 11.77 18.21
N LEU A 172 16.80 12.39 17.38
CA LEU A 172 15.58 13.06 17.84
C LEU A 172 14.64 12.11 18.60
N ALA A 173 14.51 10.86 18.13
CA ALA A 173 13.74 9.84 18.82
C ALA A 173 14.44 9.32 20.09
N ALA A 174 15.78 9.20 20.08
CA ALA A 174 16.54 8.77 21.24
C ALA A 174 16.58 9.81 22.38
N LEU A 175 16.44 11.10 22.05
CA LEU A 175 16.34 12.22 22.98
C LEU A 175 14.88 12.56 23.36
N ASP A 176 13.91 11.73 22.99
CA ASP A 176 12.47 11.93 23.22
C ASP A 176 11.90 13.26 22.69
N ARG A 177 12.57 13.88 21.70
CA ARG A 177 12.09 15.12 21.03
C ARG A 177 11.04 14.82 19.96
N ARG A 178 11.06 13.59 19.43
CA ARG A 178 10.16 13.10 18.40
C ARG A 178 9.61 11.73 18.77
N GLU A 179 8.34 11.50 18.49
CA GLU A 179 7.71 10.18 18.67
C GLU A 179 8.24 9.18 17.63
N ILE A 180 8.29 7.91 18.04
CA ILE A 180 8.65 6.81 17.15
C ILE A 180 7.63 6.63 16.02
N ASP A 181 8.10 6.18 14.86
CA ASP A 181 7.22 5.99 13.72
C ASP A 181 6.27 4.81 13.94
N ASP A 182 4.98 5.05 13.72
CA ASP A 182 3.98 3.99 13.71
C ASP A 182 4.10 3.10 12.46
N ARG A 183 4.20 1.79 12.68
CA ARG A 183 4.24 0.75 11.65
C ARG A 183 2.87 0.45 11.06
N ASP A 184 1.81 0.75 11.82
CA ASP A 184 0.47 0.37 11.46
C ASP A 184 -0.26 1.40 10.61
N HIS A 185 0.18 2.65 10.65
CA HIS A 185 -0.21 3.75 9.76
C HIS A 185 -0.35 3.30 8.31
N PHE A 186 -1.56 3.47 7.78
CA PHE A 186 -1.92 2.98 6.44
C PHE A 186 -1.26 3.79 5.32
N GLY A 187 -1.07 5.10 5.53
CA GLY A 187 -0.31 5.97 4.61
C GLY A 187 1.16 5.57 4.41
N LYS A 188 1.74 4.81 5.35
CA LYS A 188 3.11 4.26 5.24
C LYS A 188 3.13 2.86 4.60
N LYS A 189 2.02 2.45 3.99
CA LYS A 189 1.86 1.18 3.26
C LYS A 189 1.41 1.49 1.83
N ARG A 190 1.71 0.57 0.92
CA ARG A 190 1.26 0.60 -0.48
C ARG A 190 0.58 -0.72 -0.81
N LEU A 191 -0.43 -0.67 -1.67
CA LEU A 191 -1.12 -1.82 -2.21
C LEU A 191 -0.54 -2.17 -3.57
N ASP A 192 0.14 -3.32 -3.64
CA ASP A 192 0.59 -3.88 -4.91
C ASP A 192 -0.61 -4.46 -5.68
N LEU A 193 -1.03 -3.75 -6.72
CA LEU A 193 -2.08 -4.23 -7.64
C LEU A 193 -1.55 -5.27 -8.64
N ALA A 194 -2.45 -5.81 -9.46
CA ALA A 194 -2.11 -6.77 -10.52
C ALA A 194 -1.01 -6.25 -11.47
N GLY A 195 -1.00 -4.96 -11.80
CA GLY A 195 0.01 -4.35 -12.68
C GLY A 195 1.45 -4.51 -12.17
N PRO A 196 1.82 -3.91 -11.01
CA PRO A 196 3.15 -4.07 -10.42
C PRO A 196 3.54 -5.54 -10.17
N LEU A 197 2.59 -6.38 -9.75
CA LEU A 197 2.82 -7.81 -9.52
C LEU A 197 3.16 -8.57 -10.81
N LEU A 198 2.42 -8.32 -11.89
CA LEU A 198 2.66 -8.91 -13.20
C LEU A 198 3.96 -8.40 -13.81
N SER A 199 4.27 -7.11 -13.66
CA SER A 199 5.54 -6.52 -14.12
C SER A 199 6.75 -7.21 -13.48
N THR A 200 6.69 -7.45 -12.16
CA THR A 200 7.74 -8.17 -11.42
C THR A 200 7.91 -9.60 -11.92
N LEU A 201 6.79 -10.32 -12.12
CA LEU A 201 6.78 -11.68 -12.62
C LEU A 201 7.34 -11.77 -14.05
N PHE A 202 6.88 -10.90 -14.95
CA PHE A 202 7.34 -10.84 -16.32
C PHE A 202 8.84 -10.55 -16.40
N ARG A 203 9.33 -9.60 -15.61
CA ARG A 203 10.76 -9.27 -15.55
C ARG A 203 11.62 -10.46 -15.14
N MET A 204 11.19 -11.24 -14.16
CA MET A 204 11.89 -12.45 -13.72
C MET A 204 11.96 -13.49 -14.84
N LEU A 205 10.84 -13.76 -15.51
CA LEU A 205 10.77 -14.70 -16.63
C LEU A 205 11.59 -14.20 -17.84
N PHE A 206 11.54 -12.90 -18.13
CA PHE A 206 12.29 -12.30 -19.22
C PHE A 206 13.80 -12.36 -18.98
N ARG A 207 14.26 -12.07 -17.74
CA ARG A 207 15.68 -12.26 -17.36
C ARG A 207 16.12 -13.71 -17.52
N LYS A 208 15.24 -14.69 -17.27
CA LYS A 208 15.53 -16.10 -17.52
C LYS A 208 15.73 -16.38 -19.02
N VAL A 209 14.85 -15.84 -19.87
CA VAL A 209 15.00 -15.92 -21.34
C VAL A 209 16.33 -15.31 -21.79
N VAL A 210 16.68 -14.11 -21.33
CA VAL A 210 17.97 -13.48 -21.67
C VAL A 210 19.15 -14.35 -21.26
N LYS A 211 19.13 -14.95 -20.06
CA LYS A 211 20.18 -15.87 -19.61
C LYS A 211 20.26 -17.16 -20.44
N ASP A 212 19.11 -17.68 -20.88
CA ASP A 212 19.06 -18.88 -21.71
C ASP A 212 19.62 -18.60 -23.12
N VAL A 213 19.26 -17.47 -23.72
CA VAL A 213 19.81 -17.00 -25.00
C VAL A 213 21.31 -16.77 -24.88
N TYR A 214 21.78 -16.14 -23.79
CA TYR A 214 23.20 -15.93 -23.54
C TYR A 214 23.97 -17.26 -23.44
N ARG A 215 23.44 -18.25 -22.71
CA ARG A 215 24.05 -19.60 -22.63
C ARG A 215 24.07 -20.32 -23.98
N TYR A 216 23.06 -20.12 -24.83
CA TYR A 216 23.05 -20.68 -26.18
C TYR A 216 24.09 -20.00 -27.08
N LEU A 217 24.19 -18.67 -27.02
CA LEU A 217 25.20 -17.90 -27.74
C LEU A 217 26.61 -18.37 -27.36
N GLN A 218 26.91 -18.53 -26.06
CA GLN A 218 28.20 -19.01 -25.59
C GLN A 218 28.55 -20.39 -26.20
N LYS A 219 27.59 -21.32 -26.26
CA LYS A 219 27.78 -22.64 -26.89
C LYS A 219 27.99 -22.55 -28.41
N CYS A 220 27.31 -21.64 -29.09
CA CYS A 220 27.52 -21.42 -30.53
C CYS A 220 28.94 -20.89 -30.80
N VAL A 221 29.43 -19.96 -29.99
CA VAL A 221 30.79 -19.43 -30.08
C VAL A 221 31.83 -20.52 -29.81
N GLU A 222 31.66 -21.30 -28.73
CA GLU A 222 32.57 -22.40 -28.38
C GLU A 222 32.60 -23.51 -29.44
N SER A 223 31.50 -23.74 -30.16
CA SER A 223 31.39 -24.76 -31.21
C SER A 223 31.60 -24.24 -32.64
N GLY A 224 31.88 -22.95 -32.82
CA GLY A 224 32.03 -22.32 -34.14
C GLY A 224 30.77 -22.35 -35.02
N LYS A 225 29.58 -22.48 -34.44
CA LYS A 225 28.30 -22.54 -35.17
C LYS A 225 27.68 -21.15 -35.30
N ALA A 226 27.00 -20.91 -36.44
CA ALA A 226 26.21 -19.69 -36.63
C ALA A 226 25.09 -19.58 -35.58
N PHE A 227 24.88 -18.38 -35.06
CA PHE A 227 23.85 -18.09 -34.07
C PHE A 227 22.49 -17.92 -34.75
N ASP A 228 21.55 -18.80 -34.41
CA ASP A 228 20.16 -18.71 -34.87
C ASP A 228 19.23 -18.29 -33.71
N VAL A 229 18.62 -17.11 -33.86
CA VAL A 229 17.72 -16.52 -32.87
C VAL A 229 16.49 -17.38 -32.63
N GLY A 230 15.94 -18.00 -33.68
CA GLY A 230 14.72 -18.81 -33.58
C GLY A 230 14.93 -20.04 -32.71
N ARG A 231 16.12 -20.65 -32.79
CA ARG A 231 16.52 -21.79 -31.94
C ARG A 231 16.93 -21.39 -30.53
N ALA A 232 17.41 -20.16 -30.35
CA ALA A 232 17.82 -19.63 -29.06
C ALA A 232 16.63 -19.37 -28.12
N ILE A 233 15.51 -18.88 -28.67
CA ILE A 233 14.35 -18.44 -27.89
C ILE A 233 13.38 -19.61 -27.66
N LYS A 234 13.26 -20.03 -26.41
CA LYS A 234 12.24 -21.01 -25.99
C LYS A 234 10.91 -20.31 -25.69
N LEU A 235 9.94 -20.44 -26.60
CA LEU A 235 8.60 -19.83 -26.47
C LEU A 235 7.88 -20.24 -25.16
N GLY A 236 8.08 -21.48 -24.70
CA GLY A 236 7.42 -22.01 -23.52
C GLY A 236 7.84 -21.36 -22.19
N THR A 237 8.98 -20.67 -22.11
CA THR A 237 9.51 -20.16 -20.83
C THR A 237 8.58 -19.11 -20.20
N ILE A 238 8.08 -18.15 -21.00
CA ILE A 238 7.18 -17.10 -20.51
C ILE A 238 5.76 -17.64 -20.40
N THR A 239 5.25 -18.30 -21.44
CA THR A 239 3.87 -18.79 -21.49
C THR A 239 3.56 -19.77 -20.36
N ASN A 240 4.40 -20.80 -20.17
CA ASN A 240 4.18 -21.77 -19.10
C ASN A 240 4.51 -21.18 -17.72
N GLY A 241 5.46 -20.25 -17.64
CA GLY A 241 5.78 -19.52 -16.42
C GLY A 241 4.59 -18.71 -15.90
N LEU A 242 3.98 -17.90 -16.76
CA LEU A 242 2.80 -17.10 -16.43
C LEU A 242 1.59 -17.98 -16.09
N LYS A 243 1.31 -19.00 -16.92
CA LYS A 243 0.20 -19.94 -16.68
C LYS A 243 0.33 -20.62 -15.31
N TYR A 244 1.53 -21.10 -14.98
CA TYR A 244 1.78 -21.75 -13.69
C TYR A 244 1.58 -20.80 -12.51
N SER A 245 2.19 -19.61 -12.53
CA SER A 245 2.10 -18.67 -11.41
C SER A 245 0.67 -18.19 -11.19
N LEU A 246 -0.05 -17.85 -12.27
CA LEU A 246 -1.45 -17.42 -12.19
C LEU A 246 -2.39 -18.54 -11.70
N ALA A 247 -2.17 -19.78 -12.14
CA ALA A 247 -3.01 -20.92 -11.74
C ALA A 247 -2.77 -21.36 -10.28
N THR A 248 -1.50 -21.36 -9.84
CA THR A 248 -1.14 -21.89 -8.52
C THR A 248 -1.21 -20.86 -7.39
N GLY A 249 -1.18 -19.56 -7.70
CA GLY A 249 -1.08 -18.54 -6.65
C GLY A 249 0.37 -18.25 -6.21
N ASN A 250 1.38 -18.88 -6.82
CA ASN A 250 2.79 -18.79 -6.42
C ASN A 250 3.59 -17.81 -7.29
N TRP A 251 3.97 -16.67 -6.71
CA TRP A 251 4.79 -15.64 -7.35
C TRP A 251 6.25 -15.84 -6.95
N GLY A 252 7.04 -16.46 -7.82
CA GLY A 252 8.45 -16.73 -7.57
C GLY A 252 9.05 -17.74 -8.55
N ASP A 253 10.30 -18.13 -8.31
CA ASP A 253 10.95 -19.16 -9.11
C ASP A 253 10.37 -20.53 -8.76
N GLN A 254 9.96 -21.28 -9.79
CA GLN A 254 9.30 -22.58 -9.66
C GLN A 254 10.16 -23.61 -8.92
N GLN A 255 11.48 -23.46 -8.98
CA GLN A 255 12.42 -24.37 -8.31
C GLN A 255 12.60 -24.06 -6.81
N ASN A 256 12.30 -22.84 -6.37
CA ASN A 256 12.47 -22.39 -4.99
C ASN A 256 11.13 -21.92 -4.41
N ALA A 257 10.18 -22.85 -4.27
CA ALA A 257 8.82 -22.57 -3.79
C ALA A 257 8.76 -21.90 -2.41
N MET A 258 9.79 -22.10 -1.56
CA MET A 258 9.83 -21.58 -0.18
C MET A 258 10.00 -20.06 -0.09
N SER A 259 10.49 -19.40 -1.15
CA SER A 259 10.65 -17.93 -1.21
C SER A 259 9.55 -17.25 -2.03
N ALA A 260 8.62 -18.01 -2.60
CA ALA A 260 7.54 -17.49 -3.43
C ALA A 260 6.43 -16.86 -2.56
N LYS A 261 5.91 -15.71 -2.98
CA LYS A 261 4.71 -15.13 -2.36
C LYS A 261 3.51 -15.99 -2.75
N ALA A 262 3.00 -16.78 -1.80
CA ALA A 262 1.84 -17.63 -1.99
C ALA A 262 0.52 -16.87 -1.77
N GLY A 263 -0.53 -17.28 -2.49
CA GLY A 263 -1.90 -16.80 -2.28
C GLY A 263 -2.23 -15.44 -2.91
N VAL A 264 -1.41 -14.99 -3.88
CA VAL A 264 -1.65 -13.76 -4.65
C VAL A 264 -2.81 -13.95 -5.63
N SER A 265 -2.83 -15.07 -6.36
CA SER A 265 -4.00 -15.47 -7.17
C SER A 265 -4.89 -16.44 -6.40
N GLN A 266 -6.19 -16.27 -6.60
CA GLN A 266 -7.27 -17.04 -5.99
C GLN A 266 -8.36 -17.25 -7.02
N VAL A 267 -9.07 -18.38 -6.92
CA VAL A 267 -10.26 -18.63 -7.74
C VAL A 267 -11.36 -17.66 -7.34
N LEU A 268 -11.95 -16.99 -8.31
CA LEU A 268 -13.00 -16.00 -8.09
C LEU A 268 -14.21 -16.64 -7.38
N ASN A 269 -14.61 -16.08 -6.25
CA ASN A 269 -15.76 -16.54 -5.50
C ASN A 269 -17.07 -16.04 -6.12
N ARG A 270 -17.91 -16.96 -6.62
CA ARG A 270 -19.14 -16.66 -7.38
C ARG A 270 -20.42 -17.15 -6.74
N TYR A 271 -20.50 -17.21 -5.40
CA TYR A 271 -21.78 -17.55 -4.73
C TYR A 271 -22.88 -16.51 -5.01
N THR A 272 -22.56 -15.22 -4.89
CA THR A 272 -23.46 -14.11 -5.18
C THR A 272 -22.75 -13.01 -5.96
N PHE A 273 -23.53 -12.12 -6.58
CA PHE A 273 -22.98 -10.94 -7.25
C PHE A 273 -22.17 -10.07 -6.29
N ALA A 274 -22.71 -9.80 -5.09
CA ALA A 274 -22.02 -9.04 -4.05
C ALA A 274 -20.71 -9.71 -3.57
N SER A 275 -20.71 -11.04 -3.42
CA SER A 275 -19.51 -11.81 -3.07
C SER A 275 -18.41 -11.68 -4.12
N THR A 276 -18.80 -11.67 -5.40
CA THR A 276 -17.88 -11.47 -6.52
C THR A 276 -17.22 -10.09 -6.45
N LEU A 277 -18.01 -9.03 -6.28
CA LEU A 277 -17.52 -7.65 -6.15
C LEU A 277 -16.62 -7.46 -4.91
N SER A 278 -17.02 -8.03 -3.77
CA SER A 278 -16.22 -8.04 -2.56
C SER A 278 -14.87 -8.73 -2.77
N HIS A 279 -14.86 -9.86 -3.50
CA HIS A 279 -13.62 -10.59 -3.76
C HIS A 279 -12.63 -9.80 -4.62
N LEU A 280 -13.11 -9.01 -5.59
CA LEU A 280 -12.29 -8.12 -6.41
C LEU A 280 -11.66 -6.97 -5.61
N ARG A 281 -12.32 -6.50 -4.54
CA ARG A 281 -11.83 -5.41 -3.66
C ARG A 281 -11.03 -5.89 -2.46
N ARG A 282 -10.72 -7.19 -2.41
CA ARG A 282 -9.98 -7.80 -1.29
C ARG A 282 -8.50 -7.46 -1.37
N THR A 283 -7.94 -7.12 -0.21
CA THR A 283 -6.50 -6.93 -0.01
C THR A 283 -6.01 -7.93 1.05
N ASN A 284 -4.79 -8.43 0.87
CA ASN A 284 -4.19 -9.41 1.77
C ASN A 284 -2.86 -8.90 2.30
N THR A 285 -2.71 -8.91 3.62
CA THR A 285 -1.45 -8.56 4.27
C THR A 285 -0.50 -9.77 4.24
N PRO A 286 0.76 -9.64 3.77
CA PRO A 286 1.69 -10.76 3.58
C PRO A 286 2.32 -11.25 4.91
N LEU A 287 1.51 -11.42 5.95
CA LEU A 287 1.91 -11.95 7.24
C LEU A 287 1.47 -13.41 7.37
N GLY A 288 2.30 -14.22 8.01
CA GLY A 288 1.94 -15.60 8.35
C GLY A 288 0.68 -15.62 9.23
N ARG A 289 -0.30 -16.46 8.87
CA ARG A 289 -1.58 -16.55 9.58
C ARG A 289 -1.44 -17.14 10.99
N GLU A 290 -0.33 -17.82 11.25
CA GLU A 290 0.00 -18.45 12.55
C GLU A 290 0.39 -17.44 13.63
N GLY A 291 0.85 -16.24 13.24
CA GLY A 291 1.24 -15.20 14.18
C GLY A 291 0.02 -14.54 14.83
N LYS A 292 -0.12 -14.68 16.16
CA LYS A 292 -1.10 -13.97 17.00
C LYS A 292 -0.67 -12.54 17.34
N ILE A 293 -0.10 -11.80 16.38
CA ILE A 293 0.29 -10.40 16.61
C ILE A 293 -0.96 -9.54 16.47
N ALA A 294 -1.36 -8.85 17.55
CA ALA A 294 -2.60 -8.08 17.60
C ALA A 294 -2.55 -6.79 16.76
N LYS A 295 -1.47 -6.01 16.85
CA LYS A 295 -1.37 -4.67 16.26
C LYS A 295 -1.74 -4.57 14.77
N PRO A 296 -1.19 -5.38 13.84
CA PRO A 296 -1.56 -5.28 12.42
C PRO A 296 -2.98 -5.73 12.10
N ARG A 297 -3.65 -6.43 13.03
CA ARG A 297 -5.03 -6.92 12.90
C ARG A 297 -6.05 -5.94 13.45
N GLN A 298 -5.64 -5.07 14.39
CA GLN A 298 -6.51 -4.06 14.96
C GLN A 298 -6.88 -3.00 13.91
N LEU A 299 -8.09 -2.48 14.03
CA LEU A 299 -8.54 -1.37 13.20
C LEU A 299 -7.78 -0.10 13.63
N HIS A 300 -6.92 0.38 12.74
CA HIS A 300 -6.24 1.67 12.87
C HIS A 300 -7.14 2.83 12.40
N ASN A 301 -7.00 4.00 13.00
CA ASN A 301 -7.74 5.22 12.63
C ASN A 301 -7.49 5.64 11.17
N THR A 302 -6.26 5.50 10.67
CA THR A 302 -5.89 5.78 9.27
C THR A 302 -6.54 4.86 8.23
N HIS A 303 -7.36 3.88 8.65
CA HIS A 303 -8.17 3.08 7.72
C HIS A 303 -9.46 3.79 7.31
N TRP A 304 -9.87 4.82 8.05
CA TRP A 304 -11.11 5.54 7.79
C TRP A 304 -11.13 6.08 6.35
N GLY A 305 -12.25 5.90 5.64
CA GLY A 305 -12.37 6.27 4.23
C GLY A 305 -11.70 5.34 3.22
N MET A 306 -10.64 4.63 3.62
CA MET A 306 -9.82 3.81 2.71
C MET A 306 -10.25 2.34 2.70
N VAL A 307 -10.55 1.79 3.88
CA VAL A 307 -10.85 0.38 4.09
C VAL A 307 -12.15 0.27 4.89
N CYS A 308 -12.98 -0.72 4.56
CA CYS A 308 -14.18 -0.98 5.33
C CYS A 308 -13.84 -1.42 6.76
N PRO A 309 -14.44 -0.78 7.79
CA PRO A 309 -14.18 -1.14 9.18
C PRO A 309 -14.78 -2.49 9.59
N ALA A 310 -15.87 -2.92 8.95
CA ALA A 310 -16.61 -4.12 9.33
C ALA A 310 -16.27 -5.35 8.50
N GLU A 311 -15.80 -5.18 7.25
CA GLU A 311 -15.68 -6.29 6.29
C GLU A 311 -14.33 -7.00 6.38
N THR A 312 -14.20 -7.88 7.38
CA THR A 312 -13.05 -8.79 7.60
C THR A 312 -13.55 -10.22 7.86
N PRO A 313 -12.85 -11.27 7.41
CA PRO A 313 -13.19 -12.64 7.81
C PRO A 313 -12.96 -12.88 9.29
N GLU A 314 -13.67 -13.86 9.84
CA GLU A 314 -13.50 -14.35 11.20
C GLU A 314 -12.26 -15.27 11.34
N GLY A 315 -11.78 -15.43 12.57
CA GLY A 315 -10.69 -16.36 12.91
C GLY A 315 -9.30 -15.87 12.50
N GLN A 316 -8.46 -16.77 11.98
CA GLN A 316 -7.01 -16.55 11.78
C GLN A 316 -6.68 -15.44 10.76
N ALA A 317 -7.61 -15.11 9.87
CA ALA A 317 -7.43 -14.06 8.86
C ALA A 317 -7.98 -12.69 9.31
N CYS A 318 -8.55 -12.59 10.51
CA CYS A 318 -9.13 -11.37 11.04
C CYS A 318 -8.11 -10.22 11.04
N GLY A 319 -8.49 -9.11 10.42
CA GLY A 319 -7.68 -7.90 10.26
C GLY A 319 -6.55 -7.99 9.24
N LEU A 320 -6.19 -9.18 8.76
CA LEU A 320 -5.18 -9.36 7.72
C LEU A 320 -5.76 -9.24 6.31
N VAL A 321 -6.99 -9.73 6.15
CA VAL A 321 -7.77 -9.60 4.92
C VAL A 321 -8.71 -8.42 5.08
N LYS A 322 -8.52 -7.40 4.25
CA LYS A 322 -9.27 -6.14 4.30
C LYS A 322 -9.98 -5.92 2.98
N ASN A 323 -11.08 -5.18 2.98
CA ASN A 323 -11.80 -4.83 1.74
C ASN A 323 -11.81 -3.30 1.60
N LEU A 324 -11.53 -2.82 0.38
CA LEU A 324 -11.56 -1.39 0.08
C LEU A 324 -12.96 -0.81 0.32
N SER A 325 -13.01 0.44 0.77
CA SER A 325 -14.27 1.19 0.85
C SER A 325 -14.87 1.41 -0.55
N LEU A 326 -16.10 1.92 -0.65
CA LEU A 326 -16.76 2.15 -1.93
C LEU A 326 -16.02 3.19 -2.79
N MET A 327 -15.57 4.29 -2.18
CA MET A 327 -14.91 5.40 -2.86
C MET A 327 -13.37 5.38 -2.80
N ALA A 328 -12.77 4.37 -2.16
CA ALA A 328 -11.32 4.17 -2.23
C ALA A 328 -10.87 3.92 -3.68
N CYS A 329 -9.94 4.74 -4.13
CA CYS A 329 -9.20 4.63 -5.37
C CYS A 329 -7.75 4.25 -5.05
N ILE A 330 -7.08 3.54 -5.94
CA ILE A 330 -5.66 3.20 -5.76
C ILE A 330 -4.86 3.92 -6.84
N SER A 331 -3.80 4.63 -6.46
CA SER A 331 -2.97 5.36 -7.40
C SER A 331 -2.29 4.40 -8.39
N VAL A 332 -2.37 4.74 -9.68
CA VAL A 332 -1.68 4.00 -10.75
C VAL A 332 -0.20 4.42 -10.80
N GLY A 333 0.09 5.64 -10.33
CA GLY A 333 1.40 6.26 -10.36
C GLY A 333 1.56 7.18 -11.56
N SER A 334 2.31 8.27 -11.38
CA SER A 334 2.57 9.27 -12.40
C SER A 334 4.07 9.52 -12.55
N TYR A 335 4.46 10.03 -13.72
CA TYR A 335 5.85 10.31 -14.03
C TYR A 335 6.36 11.46 -13.15
N SER A 336 7.48 11.23 -12.45
CA SER A 336 8.05 12.15 -11.44
C SER A 336 8.84 13.30 -12.04
N ALA A 337 9.41 13.13 -13.25
CA ALA A 337 10.33 14.12 -13.82
C ALA A 337 9.72 15.51 -14.03
N PRO A 338 8.47 15.68 -14.52
CA PRO A 338 7.86 17.01 -14.68
C PRO A 338 7.68 17.73 -13.35
N VAL A 339 7.43 16.98 -12.27
CA VAL A 339 7.36 17.55 -10.92
C VAL A 339 8.75 17.98 -10.44
N GLY A 340 9.79 17.18 -10.72
CA GLY A 340 11.18 17.54 -10.44
C GLY A 340 11.63 18.80 -11.17
N GLU A 341 11.38 18.88 -12.49
CA GLU A 341 11.69 20.03 -13.33
C GLU A 341 10.99 21.30 -12.82
N PHE A 342 9.70 21.21 -12.48
CA PHE A 342 8.95 22.32 -11.89
C PHE A 342 9.56 22.80 -10.56
N LEU A 343 9.99 21.88 -9.69
CA LEU A 343 10.59 22.24 -8.41
C LEU A 343 11.95 22.94 -8.60
N ASP A 344 12.75 22.48 -9.56
CA ASP A 344 14.04 23.10 -9.88
C ASP A 344 13.85 24.52 -10.47
N GLU A 345 12.86 24.70 -11.35
CA GLU A 345 12.53 26.01 -11.96
C GLU A 345 11.95 27.03 -10.96
N TRP A 346 11.17 26.59 -9.97
CA TRP A 346 10.54 27.49 -8.99
C TRP A 346 11.54 28.14 -8.02
N GLY A 347 12.79 27.64 -7.97
CA GLY A 347 13.85 28.20 -7.14
C GLY A 347 14.15 27.39 -5.88
N MET A 348 14.20 26.06 -5.97
CA MET A 348 14.79 25.26 -4.91
C MET A 348 16.30 25.49 -4.80
N GLU A 349 16.79 25.63 -3.58
CA GLU A 349 18.22 25.77 -3.29
C GLU A 349 18.86 24.37 -3.19
N ALA A 350 20.05 24.23 -3.79
CA ALA A 350 20.79 22.98 -3.74
C ALA A 350 21.26 22.67 -2.32
N LEU A 351 21.32 21.38 -1.98
CA LEU A 351 21.72 20.92 -0.64
C LEU A 351 23.11 21.41 -0.22
N GLU A 352 24.03 21.49 -1.18
CA GLU A 352 25.42 21.90 -0.95
C GLU A 352 25.54 23.40 -0.64
N GLU A 353 24.68 24.22 -1.24
CA GLU A 353 24.69 25.68 -1.07
C GLU A 353 24.09 26.12 0.26
N ASN A 354 23.13 25.35 0.79
CA ASN A 354 22.43 25.71 2.03
C ASN A 354 23.10 25.17 3.30
N ALA A 355 24.18 24.37 3.20
CA ALA A 355 24.83 23.75 4.35
C ALA A 355 25.33 24.75 5.42
N GLN A 356 25.56 26.01 5.04
CA GLN A 356 26.08 27.08 5.91
C GLN A 356 25.07 28.19 6.23
N SER A 357 23.80 28.02 5.83
CA SER A 357 22.78 29.06 6.00
C SER A 357 22.12 28.97 7.38
N ASP A 358 22.17 30.06 8.15
CA ASP A 358 21.50 30.21 9.44
C ASP A 358 19.96 30.38 9.31
N ARG A 359 19.43 30.52 8.10
CA ARG A 359 18.00 30.78 7.89
C ARG A 359 17.19 29.47 7.91
N PRO A 360 16.03 29.43 8.58
CA PRO A 360 15.20 28.24 8.62
C PRO A 360 14.65 27.91 7.23
N SER A 361 15.15 26.83 6.63
CA SER A 361 14.71 26.31 5.35
C SER A 361 13.88 25.03 5.53
N THR A 362 12.89 24.81 4.65
CA THR A 362 12.07 23.59 4.63
C THR A 362 12.65 22.58 3.65
N LYS A 363 12.77 21.31 4.05
CA LYS A 363 13.32 20.24 3.20
C LYS A 363 12.25 19.76 2.23
N VAL A 364 12.59 19.60 0.96
CA VAL A 364 11.65 19.13 -0.08
C VAL A 364 12.04 17.73 -0.55
N PHE A 365 11.10 16.80 -0.43
CA PHE A 365 11.27 15.41 -0.83
C PHE A 365 10.31 15.05 -1.97
N LEU A 366 10.83 14.39 -3.00
CA LEU A 366 10.05 13.81 -4.11
C LEU A 366 10.25 12.29 -4.10
N ASN A 367 9.19 11.52 -3.82
CA ASN A 367 9.23 10.05 -3.69
C ASN A 367 10.35 9.53 -2.76
N GLY A 368 10.66 10.31 -1.71
CA GLY A 368 11.71 10.05 -0.74
C GLY A 368 13.11 10.52 -1.13
N VAL A 369 13.31 11.01 -2.35
CA VAL A 369 14.56 11.68 -2.76
C VAL A 369 14.56 13.10 -2.20
N TRP A 370 15.60 13.45 -1.43
CA TRP A 370 15.78 14.81 -0.95
C TRP A 370 16.33 15.66 -2.10
N MET A 371 15.47 16.47 -2.71
CA MET A 371 15.81 17.26 -3.89
C MET A 371 16.59 18.52 -3.51
N GLY A 372 16.13 19.21 -2.47
CA GLY A 372 16.73 20.46 -2.02
C GLY A 372 15.99 21.05 -0.83
N VAL A 373 16.16 22.35 -0.65
CA VAL A 373 15.49 23.11 0.39
C VAL A 373 14.80 24.34 -0.20
N HIS A 374 13.73 24.78 0.46
CA HIS A 374 12.96 25.93 0.03
C HIS A 374 12.63 26.83 1.23
N ARG A 375 12.74 28.15 1.04
CA ARG A 375 12.53 29.15 2.10
C ARG A 375 11.05 29.49 2.32
N GLU A 376 10.25 29.50 1.25
CA GLU A 376 8.83 29.85 1.29
C GLU A 376 7.90 28.66 0.92
N PRO A 377 7.81 27.62 1.77
CA PRO A 377 7.04 26.40 1.46
C PRO A 377 5.54 26.62 1.34
N THR A 378 4.98 27.70 1.94
CA THR A 378 3.54 27.99 1.87
C THR A 378 3.11 28.36 0.45
N GLN A 379 3.90 29.20 -0.23
CA GLN A 379 3.60 29.59 -1.60
C GLN A 379 3.76 28.40 -2.55
N LEU A 380 4.85 27.64 -2.40
CA LEU A 380 5.08 26.42 -3.17
C LEU A 380 3.93 25.42 -3.01
N LEU A 381 3.44 25.19 -1.79
CA LEU A 381 2.29 24.32 -1.53
C LEU A 381 1.03 24.80 -2.27
N ASN A 382 0.73 26.09 -2.20
CA ASN A 382 -0.47 26.65 -2.85
C ASN A 382 -0.37 26.53 -4.38
N THR A 383 0.80 26.78 -4.95
CA THR A 383 1.04 26.61 -6.38
C THR A 383 0.89 25.14 -6.79
N LEU A 384 1.50 24.20 -6.06
CA LEU A 384 1.37 22.76 -6.35
C LEU A 384 -0.09 22.29 -6.29
N LYS A 385 -0.85 22.75 -5.28
CA LYS A 385 -2.29 22.45 -5.19
C LYS A 385 -3.08 23.06 -6.35
N HIS A 386 -2.75 24.28 -6.76
CA HIS A 386 -3.37 24.92 -7.92
C HIS A 386 -3.08 24.14 -9.22
N LEU A 387 -1.83 23.71 -9.43
CA LEU A 387 -1.44 22.88 -10.58
C LEU A 387 -2.13 21.51 -10.59
N ARG A 388 -2.38 20.93 -9.41
CA ARG A 388 -3.17 19.70 -9.28
C ARG A 388 -4.63 19.93 -9.67
N ARG A 389 -5.23 21.07 -9.28
CA ARG A 389 -6.62 21.43 -9.59
C ARG A 389 -6.85 21.77 -11.07
N THR A 390 -5.83 22.29 -11.76
CA THR A 390 -5.90 22.60 -13.19
C THR A 390 -5.47 21.42 -14.08
N GLU A 391 -5.20 20.25 -13.48
CA GLU A 391 -4.72 19.03 -14.17
C GLU A 391 -3.35 19.19 -14.85
N ALA A 392 -2.60 20.27 -14.58
CA ALA A 392 -1.22 20.42 -15.05
C ALA A 392 -0.29 19.38 -14.39
N ILE A 393 -0.58 19.05 -13.12
CA ILE A 393 -0.05 17.88 -12.42
C ILE A 393 -1.17 16.86 -12.27
N HIS A 394 -0.86 15.58 -12.40
CA HIS A 394 -1.84 14.52 -12.28
C HIS A 394 -2.57 14.56 -10.92
N ALA A 395 -3.89 14.38 -10.91
CA ALA A 395 -4.74 14.49 -9.73
C ALA A 395 -4.38 13.51 -8.59
N GLU A 396 -3.68 12.42 -8.90
CA GLU A 396 -3.21 11.45 -7.90
C GLU A 396 -1.98 11.91 -7.09
N VAL A 397 -1.28 12.97 -7.51
CA VAL A 397 -0.08 13.43 -6.80
C VAL A 397 -0.48 13.96 -5.42
N SER A 398 0.16 13.41 -4.39
CA SER A 398 -0.03 13.83 -3.00
C SER A 398 1.05 14.82 -2.59
N VAL A 399 0.64 15.82 -1.82
CA VAL A 399 1.51 16.88 -1.31
C VAL A 399 1.26 17.04 0.19
N VAL A 400 2.26 16.67 0.99
CA VAL A 400 2.20 16.67 2.45
C VAL A 400 3.17 17.72 2.97
N ARG A 401 2.67 18.68 3.75
CA ARG A 401 3.52 19.67 4.44
C ARG A 401 3.48 19.43 5.94
N ASP A 402 4.58 18.93 6.47
CA ASP A 402 4.80 18.77 7.90
C ASP A 402 5.46 20.04 8.47
N ILE A 403 4.67 20.85 9.17
CA ILE A 403 5.11 22.13 9.73
C ILE A 403 6.08 21.91 10.90
N ARG A 404 5.86 20.85 11.70
CA ARG A 404 6.66 20.55 12.89
C ARG A 404 8.06 20.08 12.50
N GLU A 405 8.15 19.18 11.53
CA GLU A 405 9.43 18.64 11.05
C GLU A 405 10.08 19.51 9.97
N LYS A 406 9.40 20.58 9.50
CA LYS A 406 9.85 21.45 8.41
C LYS A 406 10.16 20.66 7.14
N GLU A 407 9.23 19.79 6.74
CA GLU A 407 9.35 18.96 5.54
C GLU A 407 8.15 19.15 4.61
N LEU A 408 8.43 19.21 3.32
CA LEU A 408 7.45 19.11 2.24
C LEU A 408 7.72 17.80 1.49
N ARG A 409 6.77 16.88 1.51
CA ARG A 409 6.88 15.56 0.87
C ARG A 409 5.88 15.47 -0.27
N ILE A 410 6.36 15.08 -1.45
CA ILE A 410 5.56 14.93 -2.66
C ILE A 410 5.65 13.48 -3.12
N TYR A 411 4.49 12.86 -3.35
CA TYR A 411 4.39 11.45 -3.75
C TYR A 411 3.67 11.32 -5.10
N THR A 412 4.38 10.73 -6.07
CA THR A 412 3.86 10.36 -7.39
C THR A 412 3.83 8.84 -7.59
N ASP A 413 4.21 8.07 -6.56
CA ASP A 413 4.27 6.62 -6.59
C ASP A 413 2.89 5.94 -6.68
N SER A 414 2.92 4.68 -7.11
CA SER A 414 1.73 3.83 -7.28
C SER A 414 1.40 3.05 -6.01
N GLY A 415 0.14 2.60 -5.91
CA GLY A 415 -0.34 1.79 -4.79
C GLY A 415 -0.72 2.57 -3.53
N ARG A 416 -0.77 3.91 -3.58
CA ARG A 416 -1.39 4.72 -2.53
C ARG A 416 -2.90 4.54 -2.59
N VAL A 417 -3.56 4.52 -1.44
CA VAL A 417 -5.03 4.53 -1.41
C VAL A 417 -5.45 5.96 -1.20
N CYS A 418 -6.25 6.45 -2.13
CA CYS A 418 -6.78 7.80 -2.13
C CYS A 418 -8.30 7.75 -2.03
N ARG A 419 -8.90 8.83 -1.55
CA ARG A 419 -10.34 9.01 -1.52
C ARG A 419 -10.71 10.41 -2.06
N PRO A 420 -11.81 10.52 -2.81
CA PRO A 420 -12.30 11.81 -3.25
C PRO A 420 -13.01 12.56 -2.13
N LEU A 421 -12.73 13.85 -1.99
CA LEU A 421 -13.38 14.76 -1.05
C LEU A 421 -13.72 16.09 -1.73
N PHE A 422 -14.73 16.79 -1.22
CA PHE A 422 -15.06 18.13 -1.69
C PHE A 422 -14.08 19.15 -1.11
N VAL A 423 -13.63 20.07 -1.95
CA VAL A 423 -12.74 21.15 -1.54
C VAL A 423 -13.55 22.27 -0.88
N VAL A 424 -13.05 22.79 0.24
CA VAL A 424 -13.60 23.93 0.96
C VAL A 424 -12.62 25.10 0.86
N GLU A 425 -13.12 26.26 0.44
CA GLU A 425 -12.37 27.51 0.47
C GLU A 425 -13.15 28.57 1.24
N LYS A 426 -12.50 29.24 2.20
CA LYS A 426 -13.10 30.28 3.04
C LYS A 426 -14.41 29.81 3.70
N ASP A 427 -14.38 28.60 4.25
CA ASP A 427 -15.50 27.92 4.89
C ASP A 427 -16.76 27.77 4.00
N LYS A 428 -16.57 27.71 2.67
CA LYS A 428 -17.63 27.40 1.71
C LYS A 428 -17.20 26.26 0.78
N LEU A 429 -18.16 25.40 0.45
CA LEU A 429 -17.97 24.36 -0.56
C LEU A 429 -17.77 25.01 -1.94
N LEU A 430 -16.76 24.55 -2.67
CA LEU A 430 -16.55 24.98 -4.06
C LEU A 430 -17.60 24.40 -5.02
N ILE A 431 -18.21 23.26 -4.67
CA ILE A 431 -19.25 22.65 -5.50
C ILE A 431 -20.52 23.49 -5.50
N THR A 432 -21.01 23.83 -6.68
CA THR A 432 -22.22 24.63 -6.84
C THR A 432 -23.45 23.78 -7.18
N PRO A 433 -24.66 24.20 -6.76
CA PRO A 433 -25.90 23.52 -7.17
C PRO A 433 -26.09 23.45 -8.68
N ALA A 434 -25.56 24.43 -9.43
CA ALA A 434 -25.58 24.45 -10.88
C ALA A 434 -24.76 23.29 -11.48
N GLN A 435 -23.55 23.03 -10.98
CA GLN A 435 -22.75 21.88 -11.39
C GLN A 435 -23.46 20.56 -11.07
N VAL A 436 -24.14 20.46 -9.91
CA VAL A 436 -24.92 19.28 -9.53
C VAL A 436 -26.11 19.06 -10.47
N ALA A 437 -26.82 20.11 -10.85
CA ALA A 437 -27.90 20.03 -11.84
C ALA A 437 -27.38 19.55 -13.19
N ARG A 438 -26.24 20.08 -13.65
CA ARG A 438 -25.58 19.63 -14.89
C ARG A 438 -25.18 18.16 -14.85
N LEU A 439 -24.60 17.68 -13.75
CA LEU A 439 -24.27 16.25 -13.58
C LEU A 439 -25.51 15.35 -13.70
N ARG A 440 -26.67 15.81 -13.22
CA ARG A 440 -27.91 15.05 -13.27
C ARG A 440 -28.52 15.06 -14.67
N ASP A 441 -28.61 16.24 -15.28
CA ASP A 441 -29.37 16.46 -16.51
C ASP A 441 -28.54 16.08 -17.76
N GLU A 442 -27.20 16.21 -17.73
CA GLU A 442 -26.30 15.88 -18.84
C GLU A 442 -25.71 14.45 -18.77
N LYS A 443 -26.13 13.62 -17.81
CA LYS A 443 -25.53 12.30 -17.53
C LYS A 443 -25.44 11.38 -18.76
N ASP A 444 -26.50 11.37 -19.58
CA ASP A 444 -26.63 10.49 -20.74
C ASP A 444 -26.27 11.18 -22.07
N MET A 445 -25.84 12.45 -22.01
CA MET A 445 -25.47 13.22 -23.20
C MET A 445 -24.01 12.96 -23.61
N PRO A 446 -23.71 12.83 -24.92
CA PRO A 446 -22.34 12.75 -25.40
C PRO A 446 -21.61 14.07 -25.15
N GLY A 447 -20.49 14.02 -24.41
CA GLY A 447 -19.76 15.22 -23.97
C GLY A 447 -20.37 15.98 -22.80
N GLY A 448 -21.39 15.42 -22.15
CA GLY A 448 -21.98 16.00 -20.94
C GLY A 448 -21.00 16.07 -19.76
N TYR A 449 -21.31 16.94 -18.80
CA TYR A 449 -20.52 17.12 -17.59
C TYR A 449 -20.49 15.84 -16.73
N ARG A 450 -19.29 15.31 -16.48
CA ARG A 450 -19.04 14.02 -15.81
C ARG A 450 -18.16 14.18 -14.56
N TRP A 451 -17.95 13.07 -13.86
CA TRP A 451 -17.05 12.98 -12.71
C TRP A 451 -15.65 13.53 -13.01
N ASP A 452 -15.10 13.23 -14.19
CA ASP A 452 -13.77 13.72 -14.60
C ASP A 452 -13.72 15.25 -14.71
N ASN A 453 -14.83 15.91 -15.05
CA ASN A 453 -14.90 17.37 -15.11
C ASN A 453 -14.84 18.01 -13.71
N LEU A 454 -15.30 17.34 -12.66
CA LEU A 454 -15.20 17.85 -11.29
C LEU A 454 -13.76 17.97 -10.81
N PHE A 455 -12.88 17.06 -11.27
CA PHE A 455 -11.44 17.17 -11.00
C PHE A 455 -10.81 18.32 -11.77
N LYS A 456 -11.20 18.51 -13.05
CA LYS A 456 -10.71 19.60 -13.91
C LYS A 456 -11.12 20.98 -13.41
N ASP A 457 -12.31 21.07 -12.82
CA ASP A 457 -12.80 22.30 -12.18
C ASP A 457 -12.18 22.51 -10.79
N GLY A 458 -11.38 21.57 -10.28
CA GLY A 458 -10.74 21.65 -8.95
C GLY A 458 -11.71 21.56 -7.78
N VAL A 459 -12.92 21.05 -7.99
CA VAL A 459 -14.00 20.97 -6.98
C VAL A 459 -13.84 19.75 -6.07
N VAL A 460 -13.28 18.67 -6.62
CA VAL A 460 -13.01 17.42 -5.91
C VAL A 460 -11.51 17.16 -5.94
N GLU A 461 -10.95 16.80 -4.79
CA GLU A 461 -9.54 16.40 -4.66
C GLU A 461 -9.43 14.95 -4.17
N LEU A 462 -8.42 14.23 -4.68
CA LEU A 462 -8.05 12.92 -4.18
C LEU A 462 -7.04 13.10 -3.05
N LEU A 463 -7.42 12.75 -1.82
CA LEU A 463 -6.51 12.75 -0.69
C LEU A 463 -6.04 11.34 -0.39
N ASP A 464 -4.75 11.18 -0.13
CA ASP A 464 -4.21 9.94 0.42
C ASP A 464 -4.09 10.00 1.95
N ALA A 465 -3.81 8.85 2.55
CA ALA A 465 -3.75 8.72 4.00
C ALA A 465 -2.56 9.47 4.65
N GLU A 466 -1.58 9.99 3.90
CA GLU A 466 -0.54 10.87 4.48
C GLU A 466 -0.93 12.35 4.36
N GLU A 467 -1.59 12.74 3.26
CA GLU A 467 -2.15 14.08 3.09
C GLU A 467 -3.26 14.35 4.10
N GLU A 468 -4.04 13.33 4.47
CA GLU A 468 -5.06 13.36 5.54
C GLU A 468 -4.53 13.92 6.88
N GLU A 469 -3.26 13.70 7.23
CA GLU A 469 -2.66 14.21 8.48
C GLU A 469 -2.49 15.74 8.49
N THR A 470 -2.59 16.39 7.32
CA THR A 470 -2.39 17.85 7.17
C THR A 470 -3.68 18.62 6.92
N VAL A 471 -4.78 17.92 6.66
CA VAL A 471 -6.07 18.53 6.28
C VAL A 471 -7.07 18.47 7.43
N MET A 472 -8.09 19.32 7.36
CA MET A 472 -9.22 19.29 8.27
C MET A 472 -10.51 19.07 7.49
N ILE A 473 -11.17 17.94 7.76
CA ILE A 473 -12.33 17.46 7.00
C ILE A 473 -13.62 17.67 7.81
N CYS A 474 -14.62 18.34 7.23
CA CYS A 474 -15.98 18.38 7.79
C CYS A 474 -16.76 17.10 7.45
N MET A 475 -17.60 16.62 8.38
CA MET A 475 -18.40 15.40 8.18
C MET A 475 -19.68 15.66 7.40
N SER A 476 -20.32 16.81 7.62
CA SER A 476 -21.50 17.23 6.86
C SER A 476 -21.42 18.72 6.49
N PRO A 477 -22.06 19.14 5.37
CA PRO A 477 -22.17 20.56 5.01
C PRO A 477 -22.82 21.40 6.11
N ASP A 478 -23.77 20.83 6.87
CA ASP A 478 -24.40 21.52 8.00
C ASP A 478 -23.38 21.93 9.07
N ASP A 479 -22.35 21.10 9.28
CA ASP A 479 -21.28 21.38 10.25
C ASP A 479 -20.39 22.55 9.76
N LEU A 480 -20.26 22.70 8.44
CA LEU A 480 -19.55 23.81 7.82
C LEU A 480 -20.32 25.12 7.98
N ASP A 481 -21.62 25.12 7.71
CA ASP A 481 -22.51 26.28 7.88
C ASP A 481 -22.56 26.71 9.36
N ALA A 482 -22.63 25.75 10.28
CA ALA A 482 -22.55 25.98 11.72
C ALA A 482 -21.24 26.65 12.16
N SER A 483 -20.11 26.19 11.60
CA SER A 483 -18.79 26.78 11.87
C SER A 483 -18.69 28.22 11.38
N SER A 484 -19.19 28.48 10.16
CA SER A 484 -19.24 29.82 9.56
C SER A 484 -20.11 30.79 10.38
N ALA A 485 -21.22 30.31 10.93
CA ALA A 485 -22.09 31.06 11.83
C ALA A 485 -21.49 31.29 13.25
N GLY A 486 -20.34 30.68 13.55
CA GLY A 486 -19.66 30.81 14.84
C GLY A 486 -20.39 30.12 16.01
N GLN A 487 -21.32 29.20 15.73
CA GLN A 487 -22.12 28.53 16.74
C GLN A 487 -21.39 27.30 17.30
N ILE A 488 -21.23 27.25 18.62
CA ILE A 488 -20.75 26.06 19.34
C ILE A 488 -21.97 25.24 19.71
N TYR A 489 -22.16 24.09 19.07
CA TYR A 489 -23.26 23.20 19.42
C TYR A 489 -22.81 22.22 20.51
N HIS A 490 -23.24 22.46 21.75
CA HIS A 490 -23.85 21.36 22.50
C HIS A 490 -25.29 21.28 22.01
N THR A 491 -25.71 20.12 21.52
CA THR A 491 -27.06 19.87 20.99
C THR A 491 -28.11 19.86 22.11
N ASP A 492 -28.21 20.92 22.89
CA ASP A 492 -29.33 21.13 23.83
C ASP A 492 -30.54 21.81 23.13
N SER A 493 -30.37 22.28 21.88
CA SER A 493 -31.39 23.04 21.16
C SER A 493 -31.67 22.49 19.75
N LEU A 494 -32.00 21.20 19.63
CA LEU A 494 -32.59 20.65 18.40
C LEU A 494 -34.12 20.55 18.53
N TYR A 495 -34.80 20.99 17.47
CA TYR A 495 -36.25 20.97 17.27
C TYR A 495 -36.85 19.55 17.18
N ASP A 496 -36.01 18.51 17.00
CA ASP A 496 -36.40 17.09 16.90
C ASP A 496 -35.60 16.20 17.88
N PRO A 497 -36.25 15.65 18.93
CA PRO A 497 -35.62 14.81 19.95
C PRO A 497 -35.22 13.41 19.45
N SER A 498 -35.62 13.00 18.24
CA SER A 498 -35.27 11.69 17.66
C SER A 498 -33.98 11.70 16.83
N SER A 499 -33.42 12.89 16.60
CA SER A 499 -32.21 13.06 15.81
C SER A 499 -30.95 12.61 16.55
N ARG A 500 -29.88 12.33 15.80
CA ARG A 500 -28.59 11.93 16.40
C ARG A 500 -27.96 13.11 17.11
N VAL A 501 -27.47 12.87 18.32
CA VAL A 501 -26.65 13.83 19.06
C VAL A 501 -25.38 14.11 18.26
N LYS A 502 -25.26 15.34 17.76
CA LYS A 502 -24.05 15.85 17.13
C LYS A 502 -23.28 16.67 18.16
N THR A 503 -21.98 16.46 18.24
CA THR A 503 -21.07 17.34 18.98
C THR A 503 -20.17 18.02 17.97
N VAL A 504 -20.47 19.28 17.62
CA VAL A 504 -19.61 20.07 16.74
C VAL A 504 -18.80 21.00 17.63
N ILE A 505 -17.57 20.59 17.90
CA ILE A 505 -16.56 21.46 18.52
C ILE A 505 -16.05 22.37 17.41
N LYS A 506 -16.04 23.68 17.63
CA LYS A 506 -15.45 24.65 16.71
C LYS A 506 -14.01 24.24 16.39
N ALA A 507 -13.80 23.66 15.22
CA ALA A 507 -12.52 23.11 14.79
C ALA A 507 -11.94 23.97 13.67
N GLY A 508 -11.49 25.19 14.00
CA GLY A 508 -10.76 26.05 13.07
C GLY A 508 -11.39 26.21 11.68
N SER A 509 -10.55 26.43 10.67
CA SER A 509 -10.95 26.50 9.26
C SER A 509 -10.90 25.11 8.61
N TYR A 510 -11.99 24.68 7.99
CA TYR A 510 -12.02 23.41 7.26
C TYR A 510 -11.35 23.56 5.88
N SER A 511 -10.64 22.52 5.44
CA SER A 511 -10.05 22.47 4.10
C SER A 511 -10.83 21.59 3.12
N HIS A 512 -11.51 20.56 3.63
CA HIS A 512 -12.30 19.64 2.82
C HIS A 512 -13.60 19.26 3.52
N CYS A 513 -14.53 18.69 2.77
CA CYS A 513 -15.72 18.05 3.31
C CYS A 513 -15.90 16.64 2.77
N GLU A 514 -16.40 15.77 3.64
CA GLU A 514 -16.81 14.43 3.31
C GLU A 514 -17.95 14.45 2.28
N ILE A 515 -17.86 13.59 1.25
CA ILE A 515 -18.93 13.48 0.25
C ILE A 515 -20.18 12.90 0.91
N HIS A 516 -20.02 11.77 1.58
CA HIS A 516 -21.05 11.19 2.43
C HIS A 516 -20.44 10.13 3.37
N PRO A 517 -20.72 10.17 4.69
CA PRO A 517 -20.11 9.24 5.65
C PRO A 517 -20.35 7.75 5.36
N SER A 518 -21.41 7.38 4.64
CA SER A 518 -21.65 5.97 4.27
C SER A 518 -20.65 5.38 3.29
N MET A 519 -19.86 6.22 2.60
CA MET A 519 -18.87 5.76 1.60
C MET A 519 -17.69 5.03 2.22
N ILE A 520 -17.51 5.12 3.55
CA ILE A 520 -16.48 4.37 4.30
C ILE A 520 -16.75 2.85 4.32
N LEU A 521 -17.98 2.43 4.01
CA LEU A 521 -18.37 1.02 4.03
C LEU A 521 -17.82 0.28 2.81
N GLY A 522 -17.67 -1.03 2.95
CA GLY A 522 -17.34 -1.95 1.87
C GLY A 522 -18.59 -2.44 1.15
N VAL A 523 -18.40 -3.28 0.14
CA VAL A 523 -19.50 -3.83 -0.67
C VAL A 523 -20.49 -4.59 0.21
N CYS A 524 -20.01 -5.55 1.01
CA CYS A 524 -20.89 -6.39 1.83
C CYS A 524 -21.40 -5.69 3.09
N ALA A 525 -20.73 -4.64 3.56
CA ALA A 525 -21.23 -3.85 4.68
C ALA A 525 -22.33 -2.86 4.24
N SER A 526 -22.27 -2.35 3.00
CA SER A 526 -23.23 -1.36 2.49
C SER A 526 -24.63 -1.92 2.20
N ILE A 527 -24.77 -3.25 2.11
CA ILE A 527 -26.07 -3.92 1.92
C ILE A 527 -26.84 -4.08 3.24
N ILE A 528 -26.19 -3.85 4.38
CA ILE A 528 -26.78 -4.00 5.71
C ILE A 528 -27.69 -2.78 5.97
N PRO A 529 -29.00 -2.98 6.24
CA PRO A 529 -29.86 -1.87 6.65
C PRO A 529 -29.44 -1.31 8.01
N PHE A 530 -29.38 0.02 8.12
CA PHE A 530 -29.07 0.74 9.37
C PHE A 530 -27.81 0.22 10.11
N PRO A 531 -26.64 0.14 9.44
CA PRO A 531 -25.45 -0.49 10.00
C PRO A 531 -24.90 0.25 11.23
N ASP A 532 -25.20 1.53 11.37
CA ASP A 532 -24.82 2.40 12.48
C ASP A 532 -25.74 2.29 13.72
N HIS A 533 -26.87 1.59 13.61
CA HIS A 533 -27.74 1.26 14.76
C HIS A 533 -27.46 -0.13 15.34
N ASN A 534 -26.48 -0.85 14.80
CA ASN A 534 -26.10 -2.18 15.25
C ASN A 534 -24.86 -2.17 16.15
N GLN A 535 -24.78 -3.17 17.02
CA GLN A 535 -23.53 -3.48 17.71
C GLN A 535 -22.46 -3.93 16.69
N SER A 536 -21.28 -3.30 16.72
CA SER A 536 -20.24 -3.46 15.68
C SER A 536 -19.93 -4.91 15.27
N PRO A 537 -19.73 -5.88 16.18
CA PRO A 537 -19.55 -7.30 15.82
C PRO A 537 -20.60 -7.88 14.87
N ARG A 538 -21.88 -7.48 15.01
CA ARG A 538 -22.97 -7.99 14.17
C ARG A 538 -22.84 -7.54 12.72
N ASN A 539 -22.31 -6.34 12.49
CA ASN A 539 -22.00 -5.86 11.15
C ASN A 539 -20.89 -6.69 10.50
N THR A 540 -19.88 -7.08 11.27
CA THR A 540 -18.81 -7.97 10.79
C THR A 540 -19.33 -9.35 10.41
N TYR A 541 -20.19 -9.94 11.25
CA TYR A 541 -20.82 -11.23 10.96
C TYR A 541 -21.62 -11.20 9.67
N GLN A 542 -22.52 -10.23 9.51
CA GLN A 542 -23.32 -10.12 8.31
C GLN A 542 -22.47 -9.88 7.06
N SER A 543 -21.37 -9.13 7.18
CA SER A 543 -20.45 -8.90 6.07
C SER A 543 -19.72 -10.18 5.62
N ALA A 544 -19.38 -11.07 6.55
CA ALA A 544 -18.76 -12.36 6.25
C ALA A 544 -19.78 -13.38 5.73
N MET A 545 -20.91 -13.53 6.42
CA MET A 545 -21.98 -14.47 6.10
C MET A 545 -22.69 -14.10 4.80
N GLY A 546 -22.84 -12.81 4.48
CA GLY A 546 -23.42 -12.34 3.23
C GLY A 546 -22.68 -12.84 1.97
N LYS A 547 -21.41 -13.23 2.09
CA LYS A 547 -20.63 -13.83 0.99
C LYS A 547 -21.02 -15.28 0.70
N GLN A 548 -21.66 -15.93 1.66
CA GLN A 548 -22.18 -17.31 1.59
C GLN A 548 -23.67 -17.35 1.26
N ALA A 549 -24.32 -16.19 1.09
CA ALA A 549 -25.72 -16.12 0.71
C ALA A 549 -25.98 -16.83 -0.64
N MET A 550 -27.24 -17.14 -0.89
CA MET A 550 -27.70 -17.76 -2.13
C MET A 550 -28.52 -16.76 -2.92
N GLY A 551 -28.27 -16.68 -4.22
CA GLY A 551 -28.94 -15.73 -5.09
C GLY A 551 -28.62 -15.98 -6.55
N ILE A 552 -28.92 -15.00 -7.39
CA ILE A 552 -28.43 -15.02 -8.76
C ILE A 552 -27.03 -14.39 -8.75
N SER A 553 -26.02 -15.15 -9.14
CA SER A 553 -24.65 -14.64 -9.24
C SER A 553 -24.44 -13.82 -10.52
N LEU A 554 -24.88 -14.32 -11.67
CA LEU A 554 -24.80 -13.70 -12.99
C LEU A 554 -26.02 -14.07 -13.81
N SER A 555 -26.47 -13.19 -14.73
CA SER A 555 -27.61 -13.47 -15.60
C SER A 555 -27.39 -14.61 -16.60
N ASN A 556 -26.15 -14.84 -17.03
CA ASN A 556 -25.78 -15.85 -18.02
C ASN A 556 -25.45 -17.23 -17.43
N PHE A 557 -25.90 -17.52 -16.20
CA PHE A 557 -25.56 -18.77 -15.51
C PHE A 557 -26.00 -20.04 -16.28
N LEU A 558 -27.05 -19.97 -17.09
CA LEU A 558 -27.56 -21.12 -17.87
C LEU A 558 -26.62 -21.56 -18.99
N VAL A 559 -25.85 -20.63 -19.55
CA VAL A 559 -24.90 -20.90 -20.65
C VAL A 559 -23.51 -21.25 -20.11
N ARG A 560 -23.23 -20.85 -18.88
CA ARG A 560 -21.89 -20.93 -18.29
C ARG A 560 -21.74 -22.21 -17.48
N MET A 561 -20.84 -23.09 -17.92
CA MET A 561 -20.53 -24.36 -17.23
C MET A 561 -19.59 -24.13 -16.05
N ASP A 562 -20.16 -23.86 -14.87
CA ASP A 562 -19.43 -23.84 -13.60
C ASP A 562 -19.47 -25.19 -12.88
N THR A 563 -18.42 -25.50 -12.11
CA THR A 563 -18.34 -26.73 -11.31
C THR A 563 -19.47 -26.83 -10.29
N MET A 564 -19.82 -25.72 -9.63
CA MET A 564 -20.90 -25.64 -8.66
C MET A 564 -21.61 -24.30 -8.80
N ALA A 565 -22.95 -24.30 -8.85
CA ALA A 565 -23.74 -23.08 -8.79
C ALA A 565 -25.02 -23.32 -7.96
N ASN A 566 -25.31 -22.37 -7.07
CA ASN A 566 -26.50 -22.34 -6.22
C ASN A 566 -27.35 -21.14 -6.63
N ILE A 567 -28.58 -21.37 -7.05
CA ILE A 567 -29.44 -20.32 -7.58
C ILE A 567 -30.81 -20.38 -6.94
N LEU A 568 -31.29 -19.24 -6.46
CA LEU A 568 -32.58 -19.11 -5.83
C LEU A 568 -33.70 -19.04 -6.88
N TYR A 569 -34.83 -19.72 -6.65
CA TYR A 569 -35.96 -19.72 -7.60
C TYR A 569 -36.61 -18.34 -7.73
N TYR A 570 -36.88 -17.68 -6.59
CA TYR A 570 -37.65 -16.43 -6.56
C TYR A 570 -36.93 -15.33 -5.76
N PRO A 571 -35.76 -14.83 -6.20
CA PRO A 571 -35.07 -13.74 -5.50
C PRO A 571 -35.95 -12.47 -5.48
N GLN A 572 -35.98 -11.79 -4.34
CA GLN A 572 -36.80 -10.59 -4.16
C GLN A 572 -35.94 -9.39 -3.80
N LYS A 573 -36.41 -8.21 -4.20
CA LYS A 573 -35.79 -6.95 -3.81
C LYS A 573 -35.97 -6.74 -2.31
N PRO A 574 -34.91 -6.35 -1.57
CA PRO A 574 -35.05 -6.00 -0.16
C PRO A 574 -36.03 -4.84 0.01
N LEU A 575 -36.87 -4.89 1.04
CA LEU A 575 -37.84 -3.82 1.35
C LEU A 575 -37.16 -2.58 1.92
N ALA A 576 -36.33 -2.76 2.95
CA ALA A 576 -35.48 -1.72 3.51
C ALA A 576 -34.14 -1.71 2.78
N THR A 577 -33.83 -0.60 2.11
CA THR A 577 -32.63 -0.48 1.27
C THR A 577 -31.82 0.76 1.61
N THR A 578 -30.51 0.61 1.55
CA THR A 578 -29.56 1.72 1.49
C THR A 578 -29.48 2.26 0.06
N ARG A 579 -29.15 3.55 -0.10
CA ARG A 579 -28.92 4.14 -1.43
C ARG A 579 -27.76 3.47 -2.19
N ALA A 580 -26.79 2.91 -1.46
CA ALA A 580 -25.64 2.24 -2.04
C ALA A 580 -25.98 0.99 -2.87
N LEU A 581 -27.10 0.33 -2.57
CA LEU A 581 -27.56 -0.87 -3.30
C LEU A 581 -27.87 -0.59 -4.77
N GLU A 582 -28.20 0.66 -5.12
CA GLU A 582 -28.47 1.06 -6.50
C GLU A 582 -27.20 0.99 -7.36
N TRP A 583 -26.08 1.49 -6.84
CA TRP A 583 -24.79 1.46 -7.53
C TRP A 583 -24.21 0.04 -7.59
N LEU A 584 -24.46 -0.77 -6.56
CA LEU A 584 -24.06 -2.17 -6.52
C LEU A 584 -24.93 -3.11 -7.36
N LYS A 585 -25.97 -2.61 -8.03
CA LYS A 585 -26.92 -3.41 -8.83
C LYS A 585 -27.55 -4.58 -8.07
N PHE A 586 -27.59 -4.48 -6.74
CA PHE A 586 -28.13 -5.53 -5.88
C PHE A 586 -29.65 -5.66 -6.01
N ARG A 587 -30.32 -4.56 -6.37
CA ARG A 587 -31.76 -4.56 -6.68
C ARG A 587 -32.09 -5.37 -7.93
N ASP A 588 -31.14 -5.46 -8.87
CA ASP A 588 -31.31 -6.20 -10.12
C ASP A 588 -30.96 -7.68 -9.95
N LEU A 589 -29.93 -7.97 -9.13
CA LEU A 589 -29.50 -9.33 -8.77
C LEU A 589 -29.53 -9.53 -7.25
N PRO A 590 -30.72 -9.74 -6.65
CA PRO A 590 -30.84 -9.92 -5.21
C PRO A 590 -30.32 -11.29 -4.75
N ALA A 591 -29.87 -11.32 -3.50
CA ALA A 591 -29.36 -12.53 -2.83
C ALA A 591 -30.25 -12.99 -1.64
N GLY A 592 -31.54 -12.68 -1.68
CA GLY A 592 -32.48 -13.03 -0.60
C GLY A 592 -33.95 -13.00 -1.02
N GLN A 593 -34.82 -13.31 -0.07
CA GLN A 593 -36.27 -13.21 -0.18
C GLN A 593 -36.83 -12.50 1.04
N ASN A 594 -37.91 -11.73 0.87
CA ASN A 594 -38.61 -11.16 2.02
C ASN A 594 -39.50 -12.25 2.62
N ALA A 595 -39.41 -12.41 3.94
CA ALA A 595 -40.24 -13.33 4.71
C ALA A 595 -41.04 -12.53 5.76
N ILE A 596 -42.23 -13.00 6.07
CA ILE A 596 -42.98 -12.49 7.22
C ILE A 596 -42.43 -13.19 8.46
N VAL A 597 -41.81 -12.43 9.35
CA VAL A 597 -41.15 -12.94 10.55
C VAL A 597 -41.90 -12.47 11.79
N ALA A 598 -42.23 -13.41 12.67
CA ALA A 598 -42.84 -13.13 13.98
C ALA A 598 -41.85 -13.52 15.08
N ILE A 599 -41.54 -12.58 15.98
CA ILE A 599 -40.70 -12.83 17.16
C ILE A 599 -41.63 -13.23 18.30
N LEU A 600 -41.69 -14.53 18.59
CA LEU A 600 -42.60 -15.12 19.57
C LEU A 600 -41.95 -16.30 20.26
N CYS A 601 -42.12 -16.45 21.57
CA CYS A 601 -41.81 -17.71 22.25
C CYS A 601 -42.93 -18.72 21.98
N TYR A 602 -42.68 -19.71 21.12
CA TYR A 602 -43.70 -20.67 20.69
C TYR A 602 -43.13 -22.08 20.57
N SER A 603 -43.80 -23.05 21.21
CA SER A 603 -43.49 -24.50 21.16
C SER A 603 -42.09 -24.94 21.59
N GLY A 604 -41.19 -24.03 21.97
CA GLY A 604 -39.83 -24.35 22.44
C GLY A 604 -38.84 -24.76 21.34
N TYR A 605 -39.28 -24.97 20.09
CA TYR A 605 -38.42 -25.34 18.96
C TYR A 605 -37.68 -24.16 18.30
N ASN A 606 -37.82 -22.95 18.86
CA ASN A 606 -37.10 -21.74 18.43
C ASN A 606 -36.16 -21.18 19.53
N GLN A 607 -35.64 -22.06 20.39
CA GLN A 607 -34.67 -21.72 21.43
C GLN A 607 -33.24 -21.69 20.88
N GLU A 608 -32.34 -20.95 21.52
CA GLU A 608 -30.90 -20.91 21.23
C GLU A 608 -30.57 -20.75 19.72
N ASP A 609 -30.96 -19.61 19.14
CA ASP A 609 -30.73 -19.22 17.73
C ASP A 609 -31.40 -20.11 16.66
N SER A 610 -32.26 -21.05 17.07
CA SER A 610 -33.08 -21.83 16.13
C SER A 610 -34.34 -21.09 15.68
N VAL A 611 -34.84 -21.44 14.49
CA VAL A 611 -36.04 -20.83 13.89
C VAL A 611 -37.04 -21.89 13.44
N ILE A 612 -38.33 -21.61 13.65
CA ILE A 612 -39.43 -22.44 13.13
C ILE A 612 -39.90 -21.84 11.81
N MET A 613 -39.96 -22.65 10.76
CA MET A 613 -40.48 -22.22 9.45
C MET A 613 -41.88 -22.76 9.18
N ASN A 614 -42.67 -22.00 8.43
CA ASN A 614 -44.00 -22.41 8.01
C ASN A 614 -43.93 -23.36 6.82
N GLN A 615 -44.32 -24.63 7.02
CA GLN A 615 -44.29 -25.66 5.98
C GLN A 615 -45.09 -25.26 4.74
N SER A 616 -46.28 -24.65 4.90
CA SER A 616 -47.10 -24.24 3.76
C SER A 616 -46.42 -23.19 2.87
N SER A 617 -45.56 -22.34 3.45
CA SER A 617 -44.76 -21.38 2.69
C SER A 617 -43.63 -22.07 1.92
N ILE A 618 -42.99 -23.07 2.52
CA ILE A 618 -41.95 -23.89 1.87
C ILE A 618 -42.53 -24.65 0.68
N ASP A 619 -43.70 -25.28 0.86
CA ASP A 619 -44.39 -26.03 -0.20
C ASP A 619 -44.73 -25.13 -1.41
N ARG A 620 -45.00 -23.84 -1.15
CA ARG A 620 -45.23 -22.81 -2.18
C ARG A 620 -43.95 -22.25 -2.80
N GLY A 621 -42.77 -22.68 -2.35
CA GLY A 621 -41.48 -22.31 -2.93
C GLY A 621 -40.65 -21.29 -2.14
N LEU A 622 -40.98 -21.02 -0.87
CA LEU A 622 -40.11 -20.20 0.00
C LEU A 622 -38.72 -20.84 0.12
N PHE A 623 -37.68 -20.06 -0.18
CA PHE A 623 -36.26 -20.41 -0.20
C PHE A 623 -35.88 -21.64 -1.05
N ARG A 624 -36.70 -22.03 -2.03
CA ARG A 624 -36.34 -23.10 -2.96
C ARG A 624 -35.15 -22.70 -3.84
N SER A 625 -34.16 -23.58 -3.97
CA SER A 625 -32.94 -23.35 -4.77
C SER A 625 -32.65 -24.48 -5.75
N ILE A 626 -31.99 -24.16 -6.86
CA ILE A 626 -31.42 -25.12 -7.81
C ILE A 626 -29.93 -25.23 -7.52
N TYR A 627 -29.43 -26.47 -7.54
CA TYR A 627 -28.02 -26.78 -7.47
C TYR A 627 -27.55 -27.38 -8.81
N TYR A 628 -26.59 -26.72 -9.45
CA TYR A 628 -25.91 -27.24 -10.63
C TYR A 628 -24.53 -27.77 -10.23
N ARG A 629 -24.20 -28.96 -10.73
CA ARG A 629 -22.84 -29.52 -10.67
C ARG A 629 -22.42 -29.99 -12.06
N SER A 630 -21.30 -29.50 -12.54
CA SER A 630 -20.69 -29.98 -13.78
C SER A 630 -19.48 -30.88 -13.48
N TYR A 631 -19.28 -31.84 -14.38
CA TYR A 631 -18.15 -32.76 -14.37
C TYR A 631 -17.37 -32.55 -15.66
N MET A 632 -16.04 -32.56 -15.57
CA MET A 632 -15.14 -32.43 -16.70
C MET A 632 -14.30 -33.68 -16.76
N ASP A 633 -14.17 -34.23 -17.96
CA ASP A 633 -13.22 -35.29 -18.26
C ASP A 633 -12.53 -35.00 -19.59
N MET A 634 -11.34 -35.57 -19.79
CA MET A 634 -10.55 -35.39 -21.00
C MET A 634 -9.83 -36.68 -21.38
N GLU A 635 -9.82 -36.99 -22.67
CA GLU A 635 -9.02 -38.08 -23.22
C GLU A 635 -7.54 -37.75 -23.07
N LYS A 636 -6.79 -38.59 -22.34
CA LYS A 636 -5.35 -38.44 -22.22
C LYS A 636 -4.65 -39.40 -23.17
N MET A 637 -3.54 -38.95 -23.73
CA MET A 637 -2.58 -39.86 -24.37
C MET A 637 -1.73 -40.52 -23.29
N ALA A 638 -1.92 -41.83 -23.11
CA ALA A 638 -1.03 -42.66 -22.32
C ALA A 638 0.10 -43.15 -23.24
N GLY A 639 1.32 -42.64 -23.07
CA GLY A 639 2.47 -43.02 -23.90
C GLY A 639 2.42 -42.45 -25.33
N GLN A 640 3.10 -43.12 -26.28
CA GLN A 640 3.22 -42.64 -27.68
C GLN A 640 2.06 -43.07 -28.60
N ILE A 641 1.22 -44.03 -28.20
CA ILE A 641 0.29 -44.70 -29.13
C ILE A 641 -1.15 -44.83 -28.59
N SER A 642 -1.36 -45.03 -27.29
CA SER A 642 -2.72 -45.20 -26.75
C SER A 642 -3.36 -43.87 -26.39
N LEU A 643 -4.38 -43.49 -27.15
CA LEU A 643 -5.36 -42.48 -26.77
C LEU A 643 -6.46 -43.18 -25.96
N GLU A 644 -6.79 -42.62 -24.80
CA GLU A 644 -8.02 -43.00 -24.10
C GLU A 644 -9.23 -42.53 -24.94
N GLU A 645 -10.27 -43.36 -25.05
CA GLU A 645 -11.50 -43.01 -25.77
C GLU A 645 -12.71 -43.06 -24.83
N PHE A 646 -13.61 -42.09 -24.95
CA PHE A 646 -14.89 -42.14 -24.25
C PHE A 646 -15.87 -43.10 -24.92
N GLU A 647 -15.78 -44.38 -24.53
CA GLU A 647 -16.70 -45.42 -24.98
C GLU A 647 -17.52 -46.05 -23.84
N LYS A 648 -18.63 -46.70 -24.22
CA LYS A 648 -19.43 -47.48 -23.27
C LYS A 648 -18.65 -48.76 -22.93
N PRO A 649 -18.28 -49.01 -21.66
CA PRO A 649 -17.46 -50.15 -21.32
C PRO A 649 -18.17 -51.48 -21.59
N THR A 650 -17.38 -52.49 -21.98
CA THR A 650 -17.80 -53.89 -22.14
C THR A 650 -17.12 -54.78 -21.10
N ARG A 651 -17.67 -55.98 -20.82
CA ARG A 651 -17.04 -56.89 -19.85
C ARG A 651 -15.61 -57.28 -20.26
N ASP A 652 -15.38 -57.48 -21.55
CA ASP A 652 -14.07 -57.90 -22.07
C ASP A 652 -13.02 -56.79 -21.97
N SER A 653 -13.42 -55.51 -22.09
CA SER A 653 -12.53 -54.34 -21.94
C SER A 653 -12.25 -53.97 -20.48
N THR A 654 -13.13 -54.35 -19.54
CA THR A 654 -13.03 -54.01 -18.11
C THR A 654 -12.42 -55.10 -17.23
N LEU A 655 -12.36 -56.36 -17.70
CA LEU A 655 -11.82 -57.52 -16.96
C LEU A 655 -10.29 -57.48 -16.74
N ARG A 656 -9.57 -56.51 -17.31
CA ARG A 656 -8.11 -56.38 -17.20
C ARG A 656 -7.63 -55.09 -16.51
N MET A 657 -8.50 -54.36 -15.82
CA MET A 657 -8.10 -53.25 -14.93
C MET A 657 -7.85 -53.72 -13.50
#